data_AF-A0A068NPP2-F1
#
_entry.id   AF-A0A068NPP2-F1
#
_cell.length_a   1.000
_cell.length_b   1.000
_cell.length_c   1.000
_cell.angle_alpha   90.00
_cell.angle_beta   90.00
_cell.angle_gamma   90.00
#
_symmetry.space_group_name_H-M   'P 1'
#
loop_
_entity.id
_entity.type
_entity.pdbx_description
1 polymer ?
#
loop_
_entity_poly.entity_id
_entity_poly.type
_entity_poly.pdbx_seq_one_letter_code
_entity_poly.pdbx_strand_id
1 'polypeptide(L)'
;MIAGLAFLILGFPNDPTATRHASDAVPLIDQMRPVSRISRDGFTLQYWTQVPCETQVEIRRGDLPRVAYGHKPDGTATIKKGNPLKTSWHRIELHDLEPGKRYFYRLWDPGAVPTATETAWGAGEGWRREFAVSTQAQKGWKTIVRIPVKVLLMPNVVNVESAYVDPEVPAPPPAKLTKEEIDKIKSEYAVSARELWVSSGMRLWIDYQIVVDDRLQRWGPEPAMAQDTYKGLPVCRSYPGKDFEAPGGGTWTFVDMKDPMRVVTTPFVEERPYSGQIEQAFPRKWNQRTKKWDFYNSGGGTFGVDGFPQGIPGRSQFLGGGDTAWLATHEFHHDLESHGEFSLSNREDDRIVFDHPTPRRRVIHSDGSVEEVTWTTNGRHGEHWDLIAYWDRLITDAQWLRMYFGYTETVRDADEDGFPDDDPRLPLDEKRFGTLKNKKQTDGHTGDLAKAMLSNWIPGPLQSTWIKPPFQSVRPDPATPDADGDGLLDVDDPYPLFPNAPFISVLSPKIDGDPEEWKNVPEAGSFSRGGIRFVFKQAHDEFGYYGLYEVHGPWSRIDGTFDGEGEGVYSGKGVLGFQTLSNATAPGAASPAGPLVETRPSFGGAPGLKIGAKRTADDGMTIEFRLPNRGEGPWYWTRGGQEIGVAINVWDRENRGYSLWEPYHLFYARMLEPYGREELPSNPPPRLVVGPGVQVIKPGDASLKLEGGWRVEDGAWRHTGDESPLYLANLKVTDFDLAAIVEAKSDVILGGFTKANKLNAAEGYIGFVGGYSNTVTRLRIFGNERGDSNLVMTPGRHEVQLTRRGGELWLLVDGKPAVYATDPNPKAVLDRLGLLGGYGGDQKVYEIRIKV
;
A
#
# COMPACT_ATOMS: atom_id res chain seq x y z
N MET A 1 -33.41 -18.31 -7.78
CA MET A 1 -33.78 -17.95 -6.39
C MET A 1 -33.05 -18.93 -5.48
N ILE A 2 -31.81 -18.60 -5.09
CA ILE A 2 -31.04 -19.05 -3.92
C ILE A 2 -29.85 -18.07 -3.88
N ALA A 3 -29.64 -17.51 -2.69
CA ALA A 3 -28.95 -16.27 -2.41
C ALA A 3 -27.44 -16.32 -2.64
N GLY A 4 -26.89 -15.18 -3.08
CA GLY A 4 -25.46 -14.93 -3.22
C GLY A 4 -24.77 -14.96 -1.85
N LEU A 5 -23.74 -15.79 -1.74
CA LEU A 5 -22.75 -15.70 -0.70
C LEU A 5 -21.82 -14.53 -1.05
N ALA A 6 -22.03 -13.38 -0.41
CA ALA A 6 -21.01 -12.35 -0.29
C ALA A 6 -19.89 -12.93 0.59
N PHE A 7 -18.76 -13.29 -0.03
CA PHE A 7 -17.57 -13.69 0.71
C PHE A 7 -16.93 -12.44 1.33
N LEU A 8 -16.84 -12.46 2.66
CA LEU A 8 -16.09 -11.49 3.45
C LEU A 8 -14.68 -11.32 2.89
N ILE A 9 -14.33 -10.07 2.58
CA ILE A 9 -12.96 -9.60 2.43
C ILE A 9 -12.29 -9.73 3.81
N LEU A 10 -11.45 -10.75 3.99
CA LEU A 10 -10.62 -10.90 5.16
C LEU A 10 -9.35 -10.06 5.00
N GLY A 11 -9.37 -8.86 5.58
CA GLY A 11 -8.21 -8.02 5.81
C GLY A 11 -8.40 -7.26 7.12
N PHE A 12 -7.67 -7.70 8.16
CA PHE A 12 -7.69 -7.27 9.58
C PHE A 12 -8.92 -7.68 10.41
N PRO A 13 -8.74 -7.97 11.72
CA PRO A 13 -9.86 -8.10 12.65
C PRO A 13 -10.42 -6.69 12.87
N ASN A 14 -11.26 -6.22 11.94
CA ASN A 14 -12.17 -5.13 12.24
C ASN A 14 -13.04 -5.62 13.40
N ASP A 15 -12.85 -5.06 14.59
CA ASP A 15 -13.84 -5.16 15.64
C ASP A 15 -15.12 -4.56 15.06
N PRO A 16 -16.17 -5.36 14.75
CA PRO A 16 -17.39 -4.84 14.14
C PRO A 16 -18.16 -3.90 15.09
N THR A 17 -17.67 -3.71 16.32
CA THR A 17 -18.26 -2.82 17.32
C THR A 17 -17.57 -1.46 17.44
N ALA A 18 -16.40 -1.27 16.81
CA ALA A 18 -15.68 0.01 16.89
C ALA A 18 -16.33 1.08 15.99
N THR A 19 -16.63 2.25 16.55
CA THR A 19 -17.23 3.35 15.80
C THR A 19 -16.16 4.08 14.97
N ARG A 20 -16.19 3.90 13.66
CA ARG A 20 -15.35 4.64 12.70
C ARG A 20 -16.18 5.67 11.94
N HIS A 21 -15.66 6.89 11.84
CA HIS A 21 -16.16 7.98 11.00
C HIS A 21 -17.67 8.20 11.12
N ALA A 22 -18.12 8.55 12.33
CA ALA A 22 -19.53 8.72 12.66
C ALA A 22 -19.84 10.15 13.12
N SER A 23 -21.15 10.40 13.29
CA SER A 23 -21.64 11.62 13.95
C SER A 23 -21.58 11.51 15.47
N ASP A 24 -21.89 12.62 16.14
CA ASP A 24 -22.08 12.66 17.60
C ASP A 24 -23.53 12.31 18.03
N ALA A 25 -24.32 11.66 17.15
CA ALA A 25 -25.69 11.22 17.43
C ALA A 25 -25.75 10.08 18.46
N VAL A 26 -24.76 9.19 18.42
CA VAL A 26 -24.68 7.98 19.25
C VAL A 26 -23.32 7.92 19.94
N PRO A 27 -23.21 7.29 21.13
CA PRO A 27 -21.93 7.13 21.80
C PRO A 27 -20.90 6.42 20.91
N LEU A 28 -19.68 6.93 20.89
CA LEU A 28 -18.56 6.27 20.23
C LEU A 28 -18.12 5.09 21.08
N ILE A 29 -17.94 3.92 20.47
CA ILE A 29 -17.52 2.69 21.14
C ILE A 29 -16.19 2.21 20.57
N ASP A 30 -15.27 1.82 21.45
CA ASP A 30 -13.99 1.20 21.08
C ASP A 30 -13.49 0.28 22.22
N GLN A 31 -14.11 -0.89 22.35
CA GLN A 31 -13.98 -1.74 23.55
C GLN A 31 -12.56 -2.24 23.83
N MET A 32 -11.68 -2.21 22.83
CA MET A 32 -10.31 -2.69 22.93
C MET A 32 -9.32 -1.59 23.36
N ARG A 33 -9.80 -0.36 23.61
CA ARG A 33 -8.96 0.80 23.96
C ARG A 33 -9.10 1.25 25.40
N PRO A 34 -8.13 2.03 25.93
CA PRO A 34 -8.24 2.59 27.28
C PRO A 34 -9.49 3.44 27.50
N VAL A 35 -9.87 4.26 26.52
CA VAL A 35 -11.19 4.90 26.48
C VAL A 35 -12.09 4.03 25.63
N SER A 36 -13.00 3.30 26.27
CA SER A 36 -13.82 2.29 25.61
C SER A 36 -15.16 2.81 25.10
N ARG A 37 -15.59 3.96 25.62
CA ARG A 37 -16.81 4.64 25.21
C ARG A 37 -16.70 6.14 25.45
N ILE A 38 -17.20 6.94 24.52
CA ILE A 38 -17.35 8.40 24.68
C ILE A 38 -18.81 8.77 24.39
N SER A 39 -19.44 9.51 25.30
CA SER A 39 -20.77 10.11 25.12
C SER A 39 -20.70 11.63 25.25
N ARG A 40 -21.86 12.28 25.11
CA ARG A 40 -22.01 13.73 25.28
C ARG A 40 -21.72 14.19 26.71
N ASP A 41 -22.03 13.34 27.66
CA ASP A 41 -22.00 13.65 29.09
C ASP A 41 -20.92 12.88 29.86
N GLY A 42 -20.04 12.15 29.16
CA GLY A 42 -19.16 11.21 29.82
C GLY A 42 -18.27 10.38 28.92
N PHE A 43 -17.47 9.52 29.57
CA PHE A 43 -16.66 8.50 28.90
C PHE A 43 -16.36 7.34 29.86
N THR A 44 -16.04 6.18 29.32
CA THR A 44 -15.65 4.99 30.08
C THR A 44 -14.16 4.73 29.91
N LEU A 45 -13.46 4.62 31.03
CA LEU A 45 -12.05 4.22 31.07
C LEU A 45 -11.90 2.77 31.49
N GLN A 46 -10.91 2.12 30.92
CA GLN A 46 -10.38 0.84 31.39
C GLN A 46 -8.85 0.86 31.35
N TYR A 47 -8.22 0.33 32.40
CA TYR A 47 -6.76 0.33 32.51
C TYR A 47 -6.26 -0.75 33.46
N TRP A 48 -4.98 -1.06 33.33
CA TRP A 48 -4.26 -1.99 34.20
C TRP A 48 -3.21 -1.27 35.04
N THR A 49 -3.00 -1.69 36.28
CA THR A 49 -2.02 -1.14 37.24
C THR A 49 -0.99 -2.18 37.67
N GLN A 50 0.24 -1.73 37.95
CA GLN A 50 1.37 -2.61 38.27
C GLN A 50 1.14 -3.44 39.55
N VAL A 51 0.42 -2.87 40.51
CA VAL A 51 0.04 -3.53 41.76
C VAL A 51 -1.45 -3.36 42.02
N PRO A 52 -2.14 -4.33 42.65
CA PRO A 52 -3.55 -4.17 42.98
C PRO A 52 -3.82 -2.93 43.85
N CYS A 53 -4.68 -2.04 43.39
CA CYS A 53 -5.09 -0.83 44.11
C CYS A 53 -6.58 -0.51 43.88
N GLU A 54 -7.11 0.48 44.58
CA GLU A 54 -8.47 0.97 44.33
C GLU A 54 -8.54 1.71 42.97
N THR A 55 -9.69 1.64 42.29
CA THR A 55 -9.89 2.41 41.05
C THR A 55 -10.02 3.90 41.36
N GLN A 56 -9.06 4.71 40.91
CA GLN A 56 -9.11 6.17 41.03
C GLN A 56 -8.63 6.85 39.74
N VAL A 57 -9.31 7.92 39.37
CA VAL A 57 -8.96 8.75 38.21
C VAL A 57 -9.01 10.22 38.63
N GLU A 58 -7.93 10.96 38.43
CA GLU A 58 -7.96 12.41 38.49
C GLU A 58 -8.49 12.92 37.15
N ILE A 59 -9.48 13.82 37.16
CA ILE A 59 -10.04 14.45 35.97
C ILE A 59 -10.09 15.96 36.13
N ARG A 60 -9.79 16.68 35.05
CA ARG A 60 -9.82 18.14 34.96
C ARG A 60 -10.33 18.58 33.59
N ARG A 61 -11.27 19.51 33.57
CA ARG A 61 -11.66 20.20 32.33
C ARG A 61 -10.62 21.25 31.98
N GLY A 62 -10.23 21.35 30.73
CA GLY A 62 -9.36 22.42 30.25
C GLY A 62 -9.01 22.24 28.78
N ASP A 63 -8.44 23.28 28.18
CA ASP A 63 -7.99 23.21 26.78
C ASP A 63 -6.49 22.89 26.68
N LEU A 64 -5.73 23.18 27.74
CA LEU A 64 -4.29 22.97 27.79
C LEU A 64 -3.86 21.82 28.71
N PRO A 65 -2.88 21.02 28.26
CA PRO A 65 -2.11 20.12 29.10
C PRO A 65 -1.59 20.82 30.36
N ARG A 66 -1.51 20.08 31.48
CA ARG A 66 -0.85 20.53 32.71
C ARG A 66 0.59 20.99 32.46
N VAL A 67 1.23 20.37 31.49
CA VAL A 67 2.63 20.58 31.12
C VAL A 67 2.82 21.68 30.07
N ALA A 68 1.75 22.38 29.66
CA ALA A 68 1.87 23.46 28.70
C ALA A 68 2.83 24.56 29.20
N TYR A 69 3.88 24.81 28.43
CA TYR A 69 4.99 25.67 28.82
C TYR A 69 4.55 27.10 29.16
N GLY A 70 4.84 27.55 30.38
CA GLY A 70 4.50 28.90 30.83
C GLY A 70 3.03 29.12 31.17
N HIS A 71 2.19 28.08 31.10
CA HIS A 71 0.78 28.15 31.47
C HIS A 71 0.49 27.44 32.78
N LYS A 72 -0.49 27.95 33.53
CA LYS A 72 -1.06 27.23 34.66
C LYS A 72 -2.15 26.28 34.15
N PRO A 73 -2.30 25.07 34.73
CA PRO A 73 -3.38 24.18 34.34
C PRO A 73 -4.74 24.83 34.54
N ASP A 74 -5.59 24.80 33.51
CA ASP A 74 -6.96 25.32 33.58
C ASP A 74 -7.87 24.40 34.39
N GLY A 75 -8.86 24.97 35.09
CA GLY A 75 -9.88 24.20 35.79
C GLY A 75 -9.42 23.55 37.10
N THR A 76 -10.38 22.97 37.83
CA THR A 76 -10.11 22.28 39.11
C THR A 76 -10.01 20.77 38.87
N ALA A 77 -8.90 20.16 39.30
CA ALA A 77 -8.76 18.72 39.27
C ALA A 77 -9.62 18.07 40.36
N THR A 78 -10.32 16.99 40.03
CA THR A 78 -11.14 16.22 40.96
C THR A 78 -10.81 14.74 40.88
N ILE A 79 -10.83 14.04 42.02
CA ILE A 79 -10.61 12.60 42.07
C ILE A 79 -11.96 11.89 41.99
N LYS A 80 -12.12 11.05 40.97
CA LYS A 80 -13.27 10.18 40.77
C LYS A 80 -12.88 8.78 41.23
N LYS A 81 -13.65 8.23 42.18
CA LYS A 81 -13.43 6.89 42.75
C LYS A 81 -14.37 5.90 42.08
N GLY A 82 -13.83 4.77 41.63
CA GLY A 82 -14.59 3.67 41.05
C GLY A 82 -14.76 2.53 42.05
N ASN A 83 -14.50 1.29 41.59
CA ASN A 83 -14.51 0.11 42.44
C ASN A 83 -13.53 0.25 43.63
N PRO A 84 -14.00 0.11 44.89
CA PRO A 84 -13.13 0.19 46.07
C PRO A 84 -12.29 -1.07 46.31
N LEU A 85 -12.55 -2.17 45.59
CA LEU A 85 -11.72 -3.38 45.67
C LEU A 85 -10.34 -3.13 45.07
N LYS A 86 -9.31 -3.70 45.72
CA LYS A 86 -7.94 -3.67 45.20
C LYS A 86 -7.78 -4.69 44.09
N THR A 87 -7.75 -4.23 42.85
CA THR A 87 -7.56 -5.05 41.65
C THR A 87 -6.46 -4.43 40.79
N SER A 88 -5.89 -5.22 39.88
CA SER A 88 -4.96 -4.68 38.87
C SER A 88 -5.68 -4.26 37.59
N TRP A 89 -6.89 -4.76 37.35
CA TRP A 89 -7.74 -4.33 36.24
C TRP A 89 -8.83 -3.39 36.75
N HIS A 90 -9.02 -2.28 36.06
CA HIS A 90 -9.95 -1.23 36.43
C HIS A 90 -10.88 -0.89 35.27
N ARG A 91 -12.14 -0.62 35.60
CA ARG A 91 -13.11 0.01 34.70
C ARG A 91 -13.87 1.07 35.51
N ILE A 92 -14.02 2.26 34.96
CA ILE A 92 -14.77 3.36 35.57
C ILE A 92 -15.53 4.13 34.50
N GLU A 93 -16.79 4.44 34.80
CA GLU A 93 -17.62 5.30 33.98
C GLU A 93 -17.66 6.69 34.61
N LEU A 94 -17.37 7.70 33.81
CA LEU A 94 -17.34 9.09 34.21
C LEU A 94 -18.52 9.79 33.54
N HIS A 95 -19.38 10.42 34.34
CA HIS A 95 -20.61 11.08 33.93
C HIS A 95 -20.63 12.54 34.39
N ASP A 96 -21.73 13.24 34.07
CA ASP A 96 -21.99 14.64 34.42
C ASP A 96 -20.92 15.60 33.87
N LEU A 97 -20.36 15.25 32.71
CA LEU A 97 -19.43 16.07 31.96
C LEU A 97 -20.19 16.94 30.96
N GLU A 98 -19.59 18.06 30.57
CA GLU A 98 -20.16 18.98 29.60
C GLU A 98 -19.94 18.47 28.17
N PRO A 99 -20.94 18.56 27.27
CA PRO A 99 -20.78 18.20 25.86
C PRO A 99 -19.77 19.07 25.11
N GLY A 100 -19.02 18.45 24.19
CA GLY A 100 -18.07 19.12 23.30
C GLY A 100 -16.93 19.79 24.06
N LYS A 101 -16.50 19.20 25.19
CA LYS A 101 -15.42 19.73 26.03
C LYS A 101 -14.28 18.73 26.17
N ARG A 102 -13.07 19.28 26.30
CA ARG A 102 -11.87 18.52 26.61
C ARG A 102 -11.71 18.30 28.10
N TYR A 103 -11.38 17.07 28.44
CA TYR A 103 -11.02 16.62 29.76
C TYR A 103 -9.63 15.97 29.72
N PHE A 104 -8.79 16.40 30.63
CA PHE A 104 -7.53 15.75 30.94
C PHE A 104 -7.72 14.81 32.11
N TYR A 105 -7.06 13.64 32.06
CA TYR A 105 -7.14 12.65 33.13
C TYR A 105 -5.79 12.01 33.45
N ARG A 106 -5.63 11.58 34.71
CA ARG A 106 -4.50 10.77 35.19
C ARG A 106 -5.02 9.52 35.88
N LEU A 107 -4.33 8.41 35.67
CA LEU A 107 -4.67 7.11 36.26
C LEU A 107 -3.86 6.90 37.53
N TRP A 108 -4.52 6.45 38.59
CA TRP A 108 -3.86 6.05 39.82
C TRP A 108 -3.17 4.70 39.63
N ASP A 109 -1.85 4.68 39.77
CA ASP A 109 -1.03 3.47 39.78
C ASP A 109 0.12 3.65 40.78
N PRO A 110 -0.11 3.37 42.08
CA PRO A 110 0.88 3.60 43.12
C PRO A 110 2.10 2.68 43.01
N GLY A 111 2.02 1.63 42.19
CA GLY A 111 3.14 0.72 41.93
C GLY A 111 4.01 1.15 40.75
N ALA A 112 3.53 2.06 39.88
CA ALA A 112 4.27 2.51 38.72
C ALA A 112 5.46 3.39 39.11
N VAL A 113 6.62 3.10 38.53
CA VAL A 113 7.80 3.95 38.61
C VAL A 113 7.92 4.72 37.29
N PRO A 114 7.57 6.02 37.26
CA PRO A 114 7.60 6.78 36.02
C PRO A 114 9.03 6.98 35.52
N THR A 115 9.19 6.93 34.21
CA THR A 115 10.42 7.33 33.52
C THR A 115 10.67 8.84 33.67
N ALA A 116 11.88 9.29 33.31
CA ALA A 116 12.20 10.72 33.26
C ALA A 116 11.26 11.48 32.31
N THR A 117 10.96 10.87 31.14
CA THR A 117 9.99 11.40 30.19
C THR A 117 8.62 11.50 30.85
N GLU A 118 8.05 10.41 31.38
CA GLU A 118 6.72 10.46 32.01
C GLU A 118 6.61 11.49 33.14
N THR A 119 7.69 11.67 33.92
CA THR A 119 7.75 12.70 34.96
C THR A 119 7.69 14.11 34.37
N ALA A 120 8.43 14.37 33.27
CA ALA A 120 8.33 15.64 32.54
C ALA A 120 6.93 15.88 31.95
N TRP A 121 6.18 14.80 31.69
CA TRP A 121 4.80 14.80 31.23
C TRP A 121 3.75 14.72 32.38
N GLY A 122 4.16 15.01 33.62
CA GLY A 122 3.26 15.21 34.76
C GLY A 122 2.92 13.94 35.56
N ALA A 123 3.65 12.84 35.36
CA ALA A 123 3.59 11.68 36.24
C ALA A 123 4.29 11.98 37.59
N GLY A 124 3.78 11.42 38.67
CA GLY A 124 4.32 11.61 40.02
C GLY A 124 3.31 11.30 41.12
N GLU A 125 3.80 11.06 42.34
CA GLU A 125 2.96 10.84 43.53
C GLU A 125 1.96 9.68 43.38
N GLY A 126 2.29 8.64 42.60
CA GLY A 126 1.41 7.51 42.30
C GLY A 126 0.44 7.73 41.14
N TRP A 127 0.48 8.89 40.47
CA TRP A 127 -0.27 9.15 39.25
C TRP A 127 0.60 8.93 38.01
N ARG A 128 0.03 8.26 37.01
CA ARG A 128 0.61 8.22 35.66
C ARG A 128 0.57 9.61 35.00
N ARG A 129 1.26 9.76 33.87
CA ARG A 129 1.21 10.99 33.07
C ARG A 129 -0.22 11.36 32.67
N GLU A 130 -0.42 12.62 32.30
CA GLU A 130 -1.73 13.12 31.86
C GLU A 130 -2.06 12.63 30.43
N PHE A 131 -3.35 12.35 30.22
CA PHE A 131 -3.96 11.98 28.93
C PHE A 131 -5.17 12.89 28.68
N ALA A 132 -5.72 12.88 27.46
CA ALA A 132 -6.89 13.67 27.10
C ALA A 132 -8.03 12.82 26.53
N VAL A 133 -9.23 13.37 26.61
CA VAL A 133 -10.43 12.90 25.92
C VAL A 133 -11.39 14.07 25.73
N SER A 134 -12.06 14.10 24.59
CA SER A 134 -13.13 15.06 24.30
C SER A 134 -14.47 14.36 24.39
N THR A 135 -15.42 14.93 25.12
CA THR A 135 -16.82 14.47 25.09
C THR A 135 -17.47 14.83 23.76
N GLN A 136 -18.48 14.06 23.37
CA GLN A 136 -19.26 14.36 22.15
C GLN A 136 -20.04 15.67 22.30
N ALA A 137 -20.37 16.30 21.18
CA ALA A 137 -21.04 17.59 21.16
C ALA A 137 -22.52 17.43 21.49
N GLN A 138 -23.18 18.55 21.78
CA GLN A 138 -24.63 18.58 21.93
C GLN A 138 -25.34 18.17 20.62
N LYS A 139 -26.62 17.81 20.70
CA LYS A 139 -27.44 17.43 19.54
C LYS A 139 -27.35 18.47 18.41
N GLY A 140 -27.16 18.02 17.17
CA GLY A 140 -27.05 18.88 15.99
C GLY A 140 -25.67 19.53 15.79
N TRP A 141 -24.65 19.03 16.50
CA TRP A 141 -23.27 19.47 16.43
C TRP A 141 -22.34 18.26 16.46
N LYS A 142 -21.14 18.42 15.90
CA LYS A 142 -20.05 17.44 15.90
C LYS A 142 -18.83 18.01 16.63
N THR A 143 -18.16 17.16 17.41
CA THR A 143 -16.89 17.49 18.07
C THR A 143 -15.72 17.22 17.14
N ILE A 144 -14.77 18.15 17.08
CA ILE A 144 -13.56 18.04 16.29
C ILE A 144 -12.34 18.44 17.12
N VAL A 145 -11.16 18.00 16.69
CA VAL A 145 -9.88 18.41 17.23
C VAL A 145 -9.20 19.32 16.21
N ARG A 146 -8.97 20.58 16.60
CA ARG A 146 -8.21 21.55 15.82
C ARG A 146 -6.76 21.61 16.31
N ILE A 147 -5.81 21.37 15.42
CA ILE A 147 -4.38 21.58 15.69
C ILE A 147 -3.92 22.80 14.89
N PRO A 148 -3.72 23.97 15.54
CA PRO A 148 -3.12 25.11 14.87
C PRO A 148 -1.62 24.87 14.67
N VAL A 149 -1.14 25.09 13.45
CA VAL A 149 0.24 24.90 13.04
C VAL A 149 0.78 26.20 12.49
N LYS A 150 1.89 26.69 13.05
CA LYS A 150 2.55 27.88 12.51
C LYS A 150 3.28 27.51 11.23
N VAL A 151 3.16 28.31 10.18
CA VAL A 151 3.94 28.11 8.95
C VAL A 151 4.69 29.40 8.62
N LEU A 152 6.01 29.34 8.65
CA LEU A 152 6.87 30.40 8.13
C LEU A 152 7.27 30.07 6.68
N LEU A 153 6.75 30.84 5.74
CA LEU A 153 7.15 30.76 4.34
C LEU A 153 8.29 31.76 4.07
N MET A 154 9.40 31.26 3.55
CA MET A 154 10.53 32.05 3.08
C MET A 154 10.65 31.89 1.56
N PRO A 155 9.82 32.59 0.77
CA PRO A 155 9.74 32.40 -0.68
C PRO A 155 10.98 32.87 -1.43
N ASN A 156 11.69 33.90 -0.94
CA ASN A 156 12.72 34.59 -1.70
C ASN A 156 14.13 34.27 -1.16
N VAL A 157 14.56 33.01 -1.31
CA VAL A 157 15.87 32.56 -0.83
C VAL A 157 16.81 32.29 -2.02
N VAL A 158 18.04 32.79 -1.94
CA VAL A 158 19.00 32.72 -3.05
C VAL A 158 20.32 32.09 -2.58
N ASN A 159 20.81 31.08 -3.29
CA ASN A 159 22.20 30.65 -3.16
C ASN A 159 23.09 31.69 -3.86
N VAL A 160 23.65 32.60 -3.07
CA VAL A 160 24.47 33.71 -3.59
C VAL A 160 25.75 33.18 -4.24
N GLU A 161 26.37 32.15 -3.68
CA GLU A 161 27.59 31.55 -4.24
C GLU A 161 27.40 31.12 -5.70
N SER A 162 26.25 30.53 -6.04
CA SER A 162 25.94 30.11 -7.40
C SER A 162 25.78 31.26 -8.39
N ALA A 163 25.48 32.48 -7.92
CA ALA A 163 25.44 33.68 -8.76
C ALA A 163 26.84 34.08 -9.26
N TYR A 164 27.89 33.74 -8.51
CA TYR A 164 29.27 34.16 -8.74
C TYR A 164 30.15 33.07 -9.36
N VAL A 165 29.56 32.09 -10.06
CA VAL A 165 30.33 31.11 -10.86
C VAL A 165 31.24 31.81 -11.86
N ASP A 166 30.80 32.95 -12.40
CA ASP A 166 31.63 33.93 -13.10
C ASP A 166 31.68 35.22 -12.25
N PRO A 167 32.77 35.45 -11.48
CA PRO A 167 32.84 36.61 -10.59
C PRO A 167 32.85 37.97 -11.30
N GLU A 168 33.23 38.01 -12.58
CA GLU A 168 33.26 39.26 -13.37
C GLU A 168 31.87 39.62 -13.91
N VAL A 169 30.99 38.63 -14.07
CA VAL A 169 29.62 38.80 -14.57
C VAL A 169 28.65 37.96 -13.71
N PRO A 170 28.33 38.42 -12.48
CA PRO A 170 27.43 37.68 -11.61
C PRO A 170 26.03 37.58 -12.19
N ALA A 171 25.32 36.50 -11.86
CA ALA A 171 23.94 36.29 -12.27
C ALA A 171 23.03 37.43 -11.77
N PRO A 172 22.04 37.88 -12.56
CA PRO A 172 21.08 38.87 -12.10
C PRO A 172 20.25 38.32 -10.93
N PRO A 173 19.84 39.17 -9.96
CA PRO A 173 19.01 38.74 -8.84
C PRO A 173 17.70 38.13 -9.36
N PRO A 174 17.22 37.02 -8.77
CA PRO A 174 15.95 36.45 -9.18
C PRO A 174 14.81 37.41 -8.83
N ALA A 175 13.78 37.45 -9.68
CA ALA A 175 12.53 38.11 -9.32
C ALA A 175 11.96 37.46 -8.06
N LYS A 176 11.38 38.26 -7.15
CA LYS A 176 10.62 37.72 -6.04
C LYS A 176 9.45 36.87 -6.54
N LEU A 177 9.01 35.90 -5.73
CA LEU A 177 7.78 35.17 -6.06
C LEU A 177 6.62 36.16 -6.10
N THR A 178 5.75 35.99 -7.09
CA THR A 178 4.57 36.83 -7.22
C THR A 178 3.53 36.48 -6.16
N LYS A 179 2.52 37.33 -6.02
CA LYS A 179 1.39 37.05 -5.13
C LYS A 179 0.67 35.77 -5.55
N GLU A 180 0.50 35.55 -6.84
CA GLU A 180 -0.16 34.36 -7.41
C GLU A 180 0.63 33.09 -7.08
N GLU A 181 1.97 33.14 -7.14
CA GLU A 181 2.84 32.04 -6.75
C GLU A 181 2.74 31.74 -5.25
N ILE A 182 2.68 32.77 -4.40
CA ILE A 182 2.47 32.62 -2.96
C ILE A 182 1.07 32.06 -2.65
N ASP A 183 0.04 32.53 -3.34
CA ASP A 183 -1.33 32.03 -3.15
C ASP A 183 -1.46 30.58 -3.66
N LYS A 184 -0.69 30.19 -4.70
CA LYS A 184 -0.55 28.79 -5.11
C LYS A 184 0.06 27.94 -4.00
N ILE A 185 1.13 28.39 -3.33
CA ILE A 185 1.71 27.69 -2.17
C ILE A 185 0.67 27.52 -1.06
N LYS A 186 -0.07 28.58 -0.70
CA LYS A 186 -1.15 28.48 0.31
C LYS A 186 -2.24 27.48 -0.10
N SER A 187 -2.59 27.42 -1.39
CA SER A 187 -3.57 26.45 -1.88
C SER A 187 -3.10 25.00 -1.72
N GLU A 188 -1.79 24.74 -1.78
CA GLU A 188 -1.22 23.41 -1.52
C GLU A 188 -1.30 23.01 -0.04
N TYR A 189 -1.10 23.95 0.90
CA TYR A 189 -1.39 23.71 2.32
C TYR A 189 -2.89 23.42 2.56
N ALA A 190 -3.79 24.09 1.82
CA ALA A 190 -5.22 23.79 1.90
C ALA A 190 -5.56 22.40 1.35
N VAL A 191 -4.81 21.90 0.35
CA VAL A 191 -4.93 20.51 -0.11
C VAL A 191 -4.50 19.53 0.99
N SER A 192 -3.34 19.77 1.62
CA SER A 192 -2.86 18.97 2.75
C SER A 192 -3.89 18.91 3.89
N ALA A 193 -4.42 20.08 4.30
CA ALA A 193 -5.44 20.15 5.35
C ALA A 193 -6.72 19.41 4.98
N ARG A 194 -7.14 19.42 3.69
CA ARG A 194 -8.34 18.71 3.24
C ARG A 194 -8.16 17.20 3.23
N GLU A 195 -7.01 16.70 2.81
CA GLU A 195 -6.73 15.26 2.80
C GLU A 195 -6.83 14.71 4.23
N LEU A 196 -6.07 15.27 5.19
CA LEU A 196 -6.11 14.85 6.61
C LEU A 196 -7.50 15.01 7.23
N TRP A 197 -8.24 16.06 6.85
CA TRP A 197 -9.60 16.30 7.30
C TRP A 197 -10.57 15.21 6.84
N VAL A 198 -10.52 14.81 5.57
CA VAL A 198 -11.39 13.76 5.03
C VAL A 198 -10.96 12.37 5.54
N SER A 199 -9.65 12.08 5.53
CA SER A 199 -9.11 10.79 5.98
C SER A 199 -9.38 10.51 7.46
N SER A 200 -9.50 11.55 8.30
CA SER A 200 -9.87 11.43 9.72
C SER A 200 -11.38 11.39 10.00
N GLY A 201 -12.24 11.24 8.98
CA GLY A 201 -13.70 11.27 9.17
C GLY A 201 -14.22 12.61 9.67
N MET A 202 -13.53 13.69 9.28
CA MET A 202 -13.82 15.06 9.70
C MET A 202 -13.70 15.26 11.22
N ARG A 203 -12.74 14.57 11.85
CA ARG A 203 -12.40 14.73 13.27
C ARG A 203 -11.16 15.58 13.50
N LEU A 204 -10.17 15.52 12.61
CA LEU A 204 -8.90 16.21 12.77
C LEU A 204 -8.77 17.37 11.77
N TRP A 205 -8.76 18.60 12.28
CA TRP A 205 -8.52 19.80 11.49
C TRP A 205 -7.11 20.34 11.74
N ILE A 206 -6.23 20.21 10.75
CA ILE A 206 -4.94 20.89 10.73
C ILE A 206 -5.13 22.30 10.20
N ASP A 207 -4.94 23.28 11.08
CA ASP A 207 -5.15 24.70 10.80
C ASP A 207 -3.80 25.39 10.56
N TYR A 208 -3.36 25.41 9.31
CA TYR A 208 -2.12 26.07 8.90
C TYR A 208 -2.25 27.60 8.96
N GLN A 209 -1.54 28.21 9.91
CA GLN A 209 -1.47 29.65 10.09
C GLN A 209 -0.20 30.19 9.45
N ILE A 210 -0.35 30.73 8.25
CA ILE A 210 0.75 31.07 7.37
C ILE A 210 1.19 32.53 7.52
N VAL A 211 2.48 32.73 7.78
CA VAL A 211 3.17 34.03 7.73
C VAL A 211 4.29 33.99 6.69
N VAL A 212 4.52 35.10 6.00
CA VAL A 212 5.46 35.18 4.86
C VAL A 212 6.60 36.14 5.17
N ASP A 213 7.84 35.65 5.09
CA ASP A 213 9.05 36.45 5.05
C ASP A 213 9.42 36.79 3.60
N ASP A 214 8.86 37.89 3.10
CA ASP A 214 9.06 38.34 1.71
C ASP A 214 10.45 38.95 1.45
N ARG A 215 11.33 39.03 2.45
CA ARG A 215 12.68 39.59 2.26
C ARG A 215 13.49 38.68 1.33
N LEU A 216 14.36 39.29 0.53
CA LEU A 216 15.40 38.55 -0.18
C LEU A 216 16.42 38.06 0.84
N GLN A 217 16.64 36.74 0.89
CA GLN A 217 17.49 36.08 1.88
C GLN A 217 18.57 35.28 1.16
N ARG A 218 19.73 35.10 1.80
CA ARG A 218 20.79 34.23 1.29
C ARG A 218 20.73 32.84 1.92
N TRP A 219 21.01 31.84 1.09
CA TRP A 219 21.24 30.47 1.50
C TRP A 219 22.75 30.24 1.67
N GLY A 220 23.19 29.94 2.89
CA GLY A 220 24.60 29.75 3.22
C GLY A 220 25.37 31.05 3.48
N PRO A 221 26.71 30.98 3.62
CA PRO A 221 27.57 32.13 3.94
C PRO A 221 27.53 33.20 2.84
N GLU A 222 27.87 34.44 3.20
CA GLU A 222 28.00 35.52 2.23
C GLU A 222 29.36 35.40 1.52
N PRO A 223 29.41 35.25 0.18
CA PRO A 223 30.68 35.20 -0.54
C PRO A 223 31.48 36.51 -0.36
N ALA A 224 32.80 36.40 -0.23
CA ALA A 224 33.67 37.57 -0.05
C ALA A 224 33.57 38.58 -1.21
N MET A 225 33.32 38.07 -2.42
CA MET A 225 33.12 38.85 -3.65
C MET A 225 31.69 39.35 -3.85
N ALA A 226 30.76 39.12 -2.92
CA ALA A 226 29.38 39.59 -3.07
C ALA A 226 29.34 41.13 -3.15
N GLN A 227 28.56 41.65 -4.11
CA GLN A 227 28.40 43.07 -4.42
C GLN A 227 26.91 43.40 -4.63
N ASP A 228 26.59 44.70 -4.62
CA ASP A 228 25.26 45.23 -4.90
C ASP A 228 24.13 44.52 -4.15
N THR A 229 23.15 43.97 -4.88
CA THR A 229 21.94 43.34 -4.35
C THR A 229 22.18 42.05 -3.56
N TYR A 230 23.36 41.43 -3.68
CA TYR A 230 23.71 40.23 -2.93
C TYR A 230 24.47 40.51 -1.63
N LYS A 231 24.92 41.76 -1.41
CA LYS A 231 25.68 42.13 -0.23
C LYS A 231 24.75 42.44 0.95
N GLY A 232 25.05 41.89 2.13
CA GLY A 232 24.32 42.16 3.37
C GLY A 232 22.97 41.46 3.46
N LEU A 233 22.69 40.47 2.60
CA LEU A 233 21.43 39.75 2.67
C LEU A 233 21.33 38.96 3.99
N PRO A 234 20.15 38.99 4.66
CA PRO A 234 19.92 38.18 5.84
C PRO A 234 20.00 36.69 5.50
N VAL A 235 20.53 35.90 6.43
CA VAL A 235 20.59 34.44 6.30
C VAL A 235 19.18 33.85 6.40
N CYS A 236 18.84 32.94 5.49
CA CYS A 236 17.64 32.11 5.60
C CYS A 236 17.67 31.30 6.89
N ARG A 237 16.55 31.25 7.61
CA ARG A 237 16.46 30.56 8.91
C ARG A 237 16.49 29.04 8.78
N SER A 238 15.83 28.52 7.76
CA SER A 238 15.78 27.09 7.47
C SER A 238 17.01 26.67 6.64
N TYR A 239 17.66 25.57 7.06
CA TYR A 239 18.84 24.94 6.44
C TYR A 239 19.88 25.89 5.83
N PRO A 240 20.48 26.83 6.60
CA PRO A 240 21.43 27.79 6.02
C PRO A 240 22.67 27.10 5.44
N GLY A 241 22.71 26.96 4.11
CA GLY A 241 23.87 26.46 3.36
C GLY A 241 24.04 24.94 3.35
N LYS A 242 22.99 24.17 3.65
CA LYS A 242 22.98 22.70 3.56
C LYS A 242 21.71 22.24 2.85
N ASP A 243 21.81 21.20 2.04
CA ASP A 243 20.65 20.59 1.36
C ASP A 243 19.73 19.87 2.36
N PHE A 244 20.31 19.29 3.41
CA PHE A 244 19.63 18.59 4.49
C PHE A 244 20.56 18.47 5.72
N GLU A 245 19.97 18.46 6.92
CA GLU A 245 20.69 18.15 8.17
C GLU A 245 19.78 17.31 9.07
N ALA A 246 20.18 16.04 9.30
CA ALA A 246 19.43 15.10 10.11
C ALA A 246 19.85 15.14 11.59
N PRO A 247 18.92 14.90 12.52
CA PRO A 247 17.47 15.05 12.36
C PRO A 247 17.07 16.54 12.45
N GLY A 248 16.01 16.94 11.75
CA GLY A 248 15.29 18.23 11.83
C GLY A 248 16.09 19.55 11.87
N GLY A 249 17.13 19.65 11.04
CA GLY A 249 17.54 20.87 10.34
C GLY A 249 18.05 22.09 11.14
N GLY A 250 19.29 22.51 10.87
CA GLY A 250 19.82 23.85 11.14
C GLY A 250 19.70 24.37 12.59
N THR A 251 19.93 25.69 12.77
CA THR A 251 19.64 26.37 14.04
C THR A 251 18.15 26.68 14.08
N TRP A 252 17.37 25.91 14.86
CA TRP A 252 15.94 26.09 14.98
C TRP A 252 15.55 27.48 15.52
N THR A 253 14.51 28.08 14.93
CA THR A 253 13.95 29.36 15.37
C THR A 253 12.48 29.24 15.73
N PHE A 254 12.04 29.94 16.76
CA PHE A 254 10.63 29.99 17.15
C PHE A 254 9.94 31.12 16.38
N VAL A 255 8.85 30.79 15.68
CA VAL A 255 8.09 31.77 14.89
C VAL A 255 7.15 32.54 15.82
N ASP A 256 7.38 33.85 15.96
CA ASP A 256 6.46 34.79 16.59
C ASP A 256 5.43 35.26 15.55
N MET A 257 4.17 34.85 15.70
CA MET A 257 3.12 35.19 14.74
C MET A 257 2.80 36.70 14.72
N LYS A 258 3.17 37.45 15.77
CA LYS A 258 2.97 38.91 15.87
C LYS A 258 4.15 39.69 15.29
N ASP A 259 5.35 39.12 15.35
CA ASP A 259 6.57 39.65 14.73
C ASP A 259 7.37 38.55 14.01
N PRO A 260 6.90 38.06 12.84
CA PRO A 260 7.53 36.91 12.19
C PRO A 260 8.98 37.17 11.77
N MET A 261 9.38 38.44 11.65
CA MET A 261 10.74 38.84 11.25
C MET A 261 11.74 38.78 12.40
N ARG A 262 11.26 38.68 13.64
CA ARG A 262 12.09 38.41 14.81
C ARG A 262 12.64 36.99 14.75
N VAL A 263 13.96 36.86 14.93
CA VAL A 263 14.63 35.57 15.08
C VAL A 263 14.77 35.28 16.57
N VAL A 264 14.13 34.20 17.04
CA VAL A 264 14.17 33.79 18.44
C VAL A 264 14.66 32.35 18.51
N THR A 265 15.68 32.07 19.32
CA THR A 265 16.26 30.72 19.49
C THR A 265 15.93 30.11 20.85
N THR A 266 15.14 30.81 21.67
CA THR A 266 14.66 30.36 22.98
C THR A 266 13.14 30.32 23.00
N PRO A 267 12.52 29.28 23.59
CA PRO A 267 11.07 29.21 23.75
C PRO A 267 10.50 30.45 24.45
N PHE A 268 9.31 30.88 24.02
CA PHE A 268 8.56 31.96 24.66
C PHE A 268 7.11 31.55 24.86
N VAL A 269 6.43 32.23 25.80
CA VAL A 269 5.05 31.91 26.15
C VAL A 269 4.12 32.51 25.09
N GLU A 270 3.38 31.63 24.43
CA GLU A 270 2.31 31.99 23.50
C GLU A 270 1.02 32.27 24.27
N GLU A 271 0.11 33.09 23.72
CA GLU A 271 -1.22 33.23 24.31
C GLU A 271 -2.01 31.92 24.20
N ARG A 272 -1.83 31.23 23.07
CA ARG A 272 -2.35 29.90 22.79
C ARG A 272 -1.20 29.03 22.28
N PRO A 273 -0.74 28.03 23.04
CA PRO A 273 0.31 27.12 22.60
C PRO A 273 0.01 26.47 21.25
N TYR A 274 1.03 26.39 20.41
CA TYR A 274 1.03 25.64 19.16
C TYR A 274 1.83 24.37 19.40
N SER A 275 1.29 23.22 19.00
CA SER A 275 1.99 21.94 19.09
C SER A 275 2.77 21.59 17.82
N GLY A 276 2.67 22.41 16.76
CA GLY A 276 3.40 22.23 15.50
C GLY A 276 3.87 23.55 14.89
N GLN A 277 5.04 23.50 14.24
CA GLN A 277 5.60 24.60 13.45
C GLN A 277 6.32 24.05 12.20
N ILE A 278 6.04 24.68 11.06
CA ILE A 278 6.66 24.39 9.77
C ILE A 278 7.48 25.60 9.31
N GLU A 279 8.71 25.37 8.86
CA GLU A 279 9.49 26.36 8.11
C GLU A 279 9.75 25.85 6.70
N GLN A 280 9.24 26.56 5.68
CA GLN A 280 9.45 26.22 4.28
C GLN A 280 10.24 27.31 3.57
N ALA A 281 11.45 26.99 3.13
CA ALA A 281 12.31 27.88 2.37
C ALA A 281 12.31 27.52 0.88
N PHE A 282 12.35 28.51 -0.01
CA PHE A 282 12.41 28.30 -1.47
C PHE A 282 13.76 28.75 -2.03
N PRO A 283 14.87 28.08 -1.68
CA PRO A 283 16.19 28.46 -2.17
C PRO A 283 16.32 28.20 -3.68
N ARG A 284 16.92 29.17 -4.37
CA ARG A 284 17.19 29.11 -5.81
C ARG A 284 18.69 29.09 -6.09
N LYS A 285 19.11 28.24 -7.03
CA LYS A 285 20.46 28.12 -7.55
C LYS A 285 20.53 28.66 -8.98
N TRP A 286 21.56 29.44 -9.29
CA TRP A 286 21.81 29.84 -10.66
C TRP A 286 22.39 28.69 -11.47
N ASN A 287 21.76 28.40 -12.60
CA ASN A 287 22.21 27.40 -13.56
C ASN A 287 22.90 28.08 -14.73
N GLN A 288 24.23 28.01 -14.75
CA GLN A 288 25.04 28.70 -15.75
C GLN A 288 24.79 28.21 -17.18
N ARG A 289 24.33 26.96 -17.36
CA ARG A 289 24.05 26.38 -18.68
C ARG A 289 22.73 26.90 -19.25
N THR A 290 21.68 26.94 -18.43
CA THR A 290 20.35 27.37 -18.87
C THR A 290 20.10 28.87 -18.68
N LYS A 291 21.00 29.56 -17.96
CA LYS A 291 20.91 30.98 -17.58
C LYS A 291 19.60 31.28 -16.86
N LYS A 292 19.22 30.39 -15.93
CA LYS A 292 17.99 30.47 -15.13
C LYS A 292 18.27 30.16 -13.66
N TRP A 293 17.36 30.63 -12.81
CA TRP A 293 17.30 30.26 -11.41
C TRP A 293 16.43 29.01 -11.24
N ASP A 294 17.01 27.92 -10.75
CA ASP A 294 16.32 26.66 -10.48
C ASP A 294 16.12 26.51 -8.96
N PHE A 295 14.99 25.96 -8.51
CA PHE A 295 14.78 25.68 -7.08
C PHE A 295 15.62 24.47 -6.62
N TYR A 296 16.11 24.50 -5.38
CA TYR A 296 16.47 23.25 -4.68
C TYR A 296 15.21 22.58 -4.17
N ASN A 297 15.20 21.25 -4.18
CA ASN A 297 14.19 20.42 -3.53
C ASN A 297 14.83 19.56 -2.43
N SER A 298 14.03 19.13 -1.46
CA SER A 298 14.46 18.20 -0.40
C SER A 298 13.31 17.27 -0.01
N GLY A 299 13.62 16.12 0.60
CA GLY A 299 12.63 15.27 1.24
C GLY A 299 11.98 15.93 2.46
N GLY A 300 12.74 16.74 3.21
CA GLY A 300 12.29 17.36 4.46
C GLY A 300 12.96 16.73 5.68
N GLY A 301 12.66 17.24 6.87
CA GLY A 301 13.17 16.74 8.13
C GLY A 301 12.31 17.23 9.28
N THR A 302 11.91 16.29 10.14
CA THR A 302 10.94 16.55 11.22
C THR A 302 11.44 16.08 12.59
N PHE A 303 11.05 16.79 13.64
CA PHE A 303 11.18 16.39 15.04
C PHE A 303 9.82 16.45 15.73
N GLY A 304 9.48 15.37 16.44
CA GLY A 304 8.27 15.25 17.22
C GLY A 304 8.09 16.27 18.35
N VAL A 305 6.95 16.14 19.04
CA VAL A 305 6.42 17.07 20.05
C VAL A 305 6.96 16.82 21.47
N ASP A 306 8.00 15.99 21.60
CA ASP A 306 8.62 15.58 22.87
C ASP A 306 9.03 16.76 23.78
N GLY A 307 9.45 17.86 23.16
CA GLY A 307 9.92 19.07 23.84
C GLY A 307 8.82 20.06 24.25
N PHE A 308 7.54 19.69 24.10
CA PHE A 308 6.41 20.58 24.37
C PHE A 308 6.39 21.14 25.81
N PRO A 309 6.73 20.37 26.86
CA PRO A 309 6.82 20.91 28.22
C PRO A 309 7.87 22.02 28.40
N GLN A 310 8.86 22.07 27.50
CA GLN A 310 9.91 23.10 27.46
C GLN A 310 9.58 24.23 26.47
N GLY A 311 8.39 24.23 25.88
CA GLY A 311 7.93 25.23 24.91
C GLY A 311 8.42 24.97 23.48
N ILE A 312 8.85 23.75 23.18
CA ILE A 312 9.31 23.33 21.85
C ILE A 312 8.16 22.57 21.17
N PRO A 313 7.56 23.09 20.07
CA PRO A 313 6.53 22.36 19.33
C PRO A 313 7.13 21.18 18.57
N GLY A 314 6.30 20.36 17.91
CA GLY A 314 6.71 19.57 16.75
C GLY A 314 7.20 20.48 15.62
N ARG A 315 8.17 20.01 14.84
CA ARG A 315 8.99 20.86 13.97
C ARG A 315 9.25 20.17 12.66
N SER A 316 8.71 20.72 11.58
CA SER A 316 9.05 20.28 10.22
C SER A 316 9.80 21.39 9.48
N GLN A 317 10.87 21.01 8.79
CA GLN A 317 11.58 21.89 7.87
C GLN A 317 11.79 21.21 6.53
N PHE A 318 11.41 21.87 5.45
CA PHE A 318 11.61 21.36 4.09
C PHE A 318 11.82 22.49 3.09
N LEU A 319 12.53 22.18 2.00
CA LEU A 319 12.70 23.09 0.88
C LEU A 319 11.50 23.02 -0.05
N GLY A 320 11.09 24.18 -0.56
CA GLY A 320 10.08 24.32 -1.60
C GLY A 320 10.58 23.86 -2.97
N GLY A 321 9.90 24.27 -4.04
CA GLY A 321 10.23 23.87 -5.41
C GLY A 321 9.76 22.46 -5.83
N GLY A 322 9.62 21.54 -4.87
CA GLY A 322 8.96 20.25 -5.03
C GLY A 322 7.42 20.30 -4.91
N ASP A 323 6.85 19.21 -4.44
CA ASP A 323 5.42 19.07 -4.16
C ASP A 323 5.09 19.61 -2.77
N THR A 324 4.54 20.83 -2.68
CA THR A 324 4.29 21.47 -1.37
C THR A 324 3.18 20.77 -0.58
N ALA A 325 2.10 20.34 -1.26
CA ALA A 325 1.00 19.67 -0.57
C ALA A 325 1.49 18.36 0.05
N TRP A 326 2.27 17.58 -0.72
CA TRP A 326 2.83 16.32 -0.24
C TRP A 326 3.80 16.56 0.90
N LEU A 327 4.75 17.49 0.75
CA LEU A 327 5.72 17.77 1.81
C LEU A 327 5.03 18.26 3.09
N ALA A 328 4.01 19.11 2.98
CA ALA A 328 3.24 19.54 4.14
C ALA A 328 2.50 18.38 4.80
N THR A 329 1.85 17.49 4.04
CA THR A 329 1.19 16.29 4.59
C THR A 329 2.21 15.33 5.19
N HIS A 330 3.20 14.90 4.42
CA HIS A 330 4.25 13.94 4.81
C HIS A 330 5.02 14.40 6.04
N GLU A 331 5.59 15.61 5.98
CA GLU A 331 6.44 16.10 7.07
C GLU A 331 5.63 16.39 8.33
N PHE A 332 4.40 16.87 8.19
CA PHE A 332 3.55 17.04 9.37
C PHE A 332 2.95 15.72 9.85
N HIS A 333 2.91 14.67 9.04
CA HIS A 333 2.51 13.34 9.49
C HIS A 333 3.54 12.72 10.42
N HIS A 334 4.85 12.97 10.20
CA HIS A 334 5.90 12.68 11.20
C HIS A 334 5.61 13.37 12.55
N ASP A 335 5.20 14.64 12.52
CA ASP A 335 4.77 15.35 13.72
C ASP A 335 3.52 14.69 14.34
N LEU A 336 2.51 14.36 13.53
CA LEU A 336 1.27 13.71 13.99
C LEU A 336 1.50 12.34 14.62
N GLU A 337 2.45 11.55 14.10
CA GLU A 337 2.85 10.30 14.71
C GLU A 337 3.30 10.51 16.16
N SER A 338 4.19 11.49 16.38
CA SER A 338 4.64 11.86 17.72
C SER A 338 3.50 12.42 18.57
N HIS A 339 2.58 13.20 17.99
CA HIS A 339 1.37 13.61 18.70
C HIS A 339 0.55 12.39 19.16
N GLY A 340 0.44 11.37 18.31
CA GLY A 340 -0.20 10.09 18.60
C GLY A 340 0.48 9.34 19.74
N GLU A 341 1.81 9.25 19.76
CA GLU A 341 2.59 8.60 20.83
C GLU A 341 2.25 9.17 22.21
N PHE A 342 2.18 10.50 22.33
CA PHE A 342 1.85 11.16 23.59
C PHE A 342 0.34 11.20 23.88
N SER A 343 -0.53 10.96 22.90
CA SER A 343 -1.99 10.96 23.08
C SER A 343 -2.58 9.57 23.35
N LEU A 344 -1.91 8.53 22.87
CA LEU A 344 -2.44 7.17 22.80
C LEU A 344 -1.58 6.20 23.64
N SER A 345 -1.97 4.93 23.70
CA SER A 345 -1.40 3.95 24.65
C SER A 345 -0.13 3.25 24.18
N ASN A 346 0.57 3.81 23.19
CA ASN A 346 1.78 3.25 22.57
C ASN A 346 1.62 1.74 22.22
N ARG A 347 0.48 1.41 21.60
CA ARG A 347 0.18 0.07 21.08
C ARG A 347 0.16 0.12 19.56
N GLU A 348 0.47 -0.99 18.92
CA GLU A 348 0.41 -1.11 17.45
C GLU A 348 -0.99 -0.78 16.90
N ASP A 349 -2.03 -1.09 17.65
CA ASP A 349 -3.43 -0.83 17.31
C ASP A 349 -3.96 0.52 17.84
N ASP A 350 -3.13 1.31 18.55
CA ASP A 350 -3.50 2.59 19.18
C ASP A 350 -2.42 3.64 18.93
N ARG A 351 -2.13 3.89 17.64
CA ARG A 351 -1.18 4.91 17.17
C ARG A 351 -1.60 5.51 15.83
N ILE A 352 -1.12 6.72 15.58
CA ILE A 352 -1.00 7.23 14.21
C ILE A 352 0.23 6.51 13.60
N VAL A 353 0.08 5.96 12.41
CA VAL A 353 1.09 5.07 11.81
C VAL A 353 2.12 5.87 11.05
N PHE A 354 3.41 5.60 11.29
CA PHE A 354 4.51 6.24 10.59
C PHE A 354 4.39 6.07 9.08
N ASP A 355 4.54 7.16 8.34
CA ASP A 355 4.37 7.20 6.89
C ASP A 355 5.59 6.71 6.09
N HIS A 356 6.60 6.15 6.76
CA HIS A 356 7.59 5.26 6.15
C HIS A 356 7.24 3.80 6.49
N PRO A 357 6.45 3.16 5.62
CA PRO A 357 5.91 1.85 5.90
C PRO A 357 7.01 0.81 5.83
N THR A 358 7.02 -0.10 6.79
CA THR A 358 7.97 -1.18 6.87
C THR A 358 7.30 -2.44 7.41
N PRO A 359 7.56 -3.62 6.81
CA PRO A 359 7.05 -4.85 7.36
C PRO A 359 7.75 -5.16 8.67
N ARG A 360 7.03 -5.82 9.58
CA ARG A 360 7.65 -6.46 10.74
C ARG A 360 8.77 -7.38 10.25
N ARG A 361 9.99 -7.16 10.74
CA ARG A 361 11.17 -7.93 10.32
C ARG A 361 12.12 -8.20 11.47
N ARG A 362 12.89 -9.27 11.31
CA ARG A 362 13.98 -9.66 12.22
C ARG A 362 15.15 -10.13 11.38
N VAL A 363 16.27 -9.41 11.45
CA VAL A 363 17.51 -9.74 10.75
C VAL A 363 18.53 -10.16 11.80
N ILE A 364 19.04 -11.39 11.67
CA ILE A 364 20.15 -11.87 12.49
C ILE A 364 21.42 -11.67 11.65
N HIS A 365 22.29 -10.80 12.11
CA HIS A 365 23.56 -10.53 11.45
C HIS A 365 24.57 -11.66 11.70
N SER A 366 25.63 -11.71 10.89
CA SER A 366 26.66 -12.76 10.96
C SER A 366 27.43 -12.80 12.28
N ASP A 367 27.44 -11.70 13.04
CA ASP A 367 28.04 -11.59 14.38
C ASP A 367 27.07 -11.99 15.52
N GLY A 368 25.83 -12.40 15.18
CA GLY A 368 24.80 -12.77 16.13
C GLY A 368 23.98 -11.59 16.68
N SER A 369 24.28 -10.35 16.28
CA SER A 369 23.43 -9.21 16.59
C SER A 369 22.09 -9.31 15.85
N VAL A 370 21.04 -8.76 16.44
CA VAL A 370 19.68 -8.83 15.89
C VAL A 370 19.14 -7.43 15.68
N GLU A 371 18.77 -7.12 14.45
CA GLU A 371 18.00 -5.93 14.08
C GLU A 371 16.52 -6.34 13.99
N GLU A 372 15.67 -5.70 14.79
CA GLU A 372 14.23 -6.01 14.87
C GLU A 372 13.41 -4.76 14.56
N VAL A 373 12.43 -4.92 13.67
CA VAL A 373 11.29 -4.02 13.54
C VAL A 373 10.10 -4.79 14.07
N THR A 374 9.65 -4.46 15.28
CA THR A 374 8.70 -5.27 16.07
C THR A 374 7.24 -5.06 15.71
N TRP A 375 6.93 -4.11 14.83
CA TRP A 375 5.58 -3.81 14.36
C TRP A 375 5.55 -3.73 12.83
N THR A 376 4.35 -3.81 12.25
CA THR A 376 4.14 -3.60 10.83
C THR A 376 3.44 -2.27 10.61
N THR A 377 3.97 -1.44 9.72
CA THR A 377 3.29 -0.25 9.20
C THR A 377 2.86 -0.43 7.74
N ASN A 378 2.89 -1.68 7.27
CA ASN A 378 2.33 -2.09 5.99
C ASN A 378 0.86 -2.48 6.11
N GLY A 379 0.05 -2.04 5.15
CA GLY A 379 -1.32 -2.48 4.94
C GLY A 379 -1.65 -2.54 3.45
N ARG A 380 -2.90 -2.83 3.11
CA ARG A 380 -3.39 -2.93 1.72
C ARG A 380 -3.58 -1.53 1.11
N HIS A 381 -2.49 -0.81 0.94
CA HIS A 381 -2.42 0.54 0.39
C HIS A 381 -1.32 0.64 -0.67
N GLY A 382 -1.40 1.67 -1.48
CA GLY A 382 -0.39 2.06 -2.44
C GLY A 382 0.70 2.96 -1.85
N GLU A 383 1.28 3.81 -2.71
CA GLU A 383 2.43 4.63 -2.38
C GLU A 383 2.02 5.97 -1.74
N HIS A 384 2.92 6.57 -0.97
CA HIS A 384 2.87 7.99 -0.58
C HIS A 384 1.57 8.42 0.10
N TRP A 385 0.74 9.20 -0.60
CA TRP A 385 -0.52 9.74 -0.10
C TRP A 385 -1.51 8.66 0.30
N ASP A 386 -1.59 7.56 -0.46
CA ASP A 386 -2.58 6.51 -0.21
C ASP A 386 -2.31 5.77 1.10
N LEU A 387 -1.03 5.62 1.46
CA LEU A 387 -0.61 5.10 2.76
C LEU A 387 -1.16 5.93 3.93
N ILE A 388 -0.99 7.26 3.87
CA ILE A 388 -1.45 8.17 4.93
C ILE A 388 -2.97 8.10 5.04
N ALA A 389 -3.67 8.22 3.90
CA ALA A 389 -5.12 8.13 3.85
C ALA A 389 -5.63 6.78 4.37
N TYR A 390 -4.99 5.67 4.02
CA TYR A 390 -5.34 4.34 4.49
C TYR A 390 -5.26 4.23 6.01
N TRP A 391 -4.14 4.61 6.61
CA TRP A 391 -3.94 4.47 8.05
C TRP A 391 -4.79 5.44 8.86
N ASP A 392 -4.91 6.69 8.43
CA ASP A 392 -5.74 7.67 9.13
C ASP A 392 -7.23 7.27 9.12
N ARG A 393 -7.68 6.60 8.05
CA ARG A 393 -9.04 6.02 7.97
C ARG A 393 -9.26 4.81 8.87
N LEU A 394 -8.21 4.17 9.38
CA LEU A 394 -8.34 3.05 10.33
C LEU A 394 -8.47 3.52 11.78
N ILE A 395 -8.08 4.77 12.06
CA ILE A 395 -8.19 5.38 13.39
C ILE A 395 -9.67 5.67 13.70
N THR A 396 -10.14 5.22 14.86
CA THR A 396 -11.53 5.41 15.27
C THR A 396 -11.80 6.85 15.72
N ASP A 397 -13.06 7.28 15.66
CA ASP A 397 -13.44 8.60 16.18
C ASP A 397 -13.07 8.76 17.65
N ALA A 398 -13.18 7.67 18.44
CA ALA A 398 -12.81 7.67 19.85
C ALA A 398 -11.31 7.91 20.05
N GLN A 399 -10.46 7.38 19.15
CA GLN A 399 -9.02 7.64 19.16
C GLN A 399 -8.71 9.09 18.77
N TRP A 400 -9.34 9.64 17.73
CA TRP A 400 -9.17 11.05 17.37
C TRP A 400 -9.56 12.00 18.50
N LEU A 401 -10.65 11.72 19.21
CA LEU A 401 -11.07 12.55 20.35
C LEU A 401 -10.18 12.42 21.59
N ARG A 402 -9.19 11.52 21.60
CA ARG A 402 -8.16 11.40 22.65
C ARG A 402 -6.90 12.19 22.39
N MET A 403 -6.81 12.91 21.27
CA MET A 403 -5.66 13.73 20.96
C MET A 403 -5.36 14.72 22.10
N TYR A 404 -4.16 14.60 22.66
CA TYR A 404 -3.68 15.36 23.81
C TYR A 404 -3.41 16.82 23.47
N PHE A 405 -2.98 17.06 22.23
CA PHE A 405 -2.65 18.39 21.71
C PHE A 405 -3.82 18.98 20.90
N GLY A 406 -3.69 20.26 20.56
CA GLY A 406 -4.73 21.03 19.89
C GLY A 406 -5.87 21.43 20.83
N TYR A 407 -7.01 21.75 20.22
CA TYR A 407 -8.18 22.32 20.88
C TYR A 407 -9.43 21.54 20.47
N THR A 408 -10.32 21.28 21.43
CA THR A 408 -11.62 20.68 21.14
C THR A 408 -12.59 21.78 20.70
N GLU A 409 -13.09 21.69 19.48
CA GLU A 409 -14.10 22.59 18.93
C GLU A 409 -15.38 21.82 18.57
N THR A 410 -16.49 22.54 18.44
CA THR A 410 -17.76 21.99 17.96
C THR A 410 -18.20 22.71 16.70
N VAL A 411 -18.65 21.95 15.71
CA VAL A 411 -19.15 22.45 14.42
C VAL A 411 -20.58 21.98 14.20
N ARG A 412 -21.36 22.72 13.41
CA ARG A 412 -22.76 22.40 13.18
C ARG A 412 -22.87 21.16 12.28
N ASP A 413 -23.74 20.23 12.65
CA ASP A 413 -24.04 18.95 11.97
C ASP A 413 -25.52 18.66 12.27
N ALA A 414 -26.42 19.37 11.57
CA ALA A 414 -27.80 19.55 12.01
C ALA A 414 -28.65 18.27 11.89
N ASP A 415 -28.34 17.40 10.93
CA ASP A 415 -28.99 16.10 10.77
C ASP A 415 -28.27 14.97 11.51
N GLU A 416 -27.06 15.21 12.04
CA GLU A 416 -26.26 14.26 12.82
C GLU A 416 -25.78 13.07 11.97
N ASP A 417 -25.21 13.35 10.80
CA ASP A 417 -24.61 12.37 9.89
C ASP A 417 -23.07 12.36 9.94
N GLY A 418 -22.48 13.37 10.56
CA GLY A 418 -21.04 13.49 10.79
C GLY A 418 -20.32 14.42 9.82
N PHE A 419 -21.02 15.04 8.86
CA PHE A 419 -20.50 16.02 7.92
C PHE A 419 -20.92 17.44 8.35
N PRO A 420 -19.97 18.36 8.61
CA PRO A 420 -20.35 19.72 9.02
C PRO A 420 -21.10 20.53 7.94
N ASP A 421 -22.14 21.27 8.34
CA ASP A 421 -23.09 21.97 7.44
C ASP A 421 -22.46 23.07 6.53
N ASP A 422 -22.02 24.18 7.12
CA ASP A 422 -21.60 25.42 6.43
C ASP A 422 -20.66 26.19 7.37
N ASP A 423 -19.46 25.65 7.56
CA ASP A 423 -18.41 26.27 8.37
C ASP A 423 -17.22 26.64 7.48
N PRO A 424 -17.10 27.92 7.08
CA PRO A 424 -16.07 28.36 6.14
C PRO A 424 -14.63 28.23 6.69
N ARG A 425 -14.47 27.91 7.98
CA ARG A 425 -13.16 27.69 8.59
C ARG A 425 -12.58 26.32 8.23
N LEU A 426 -13.44 25.33 7.97
CA LEU A 426 -13.03 23.95 7.75
C LEU A 426 -12.48 23.75 6.32
N PRO A 427 -11.67 22.71 6.06
CA PRO A 427 -11.19 22.42 4.71
C PRO A 427 -12.28 22.01 3.72
N LEU A 428 -13.33 21.33 4.21
CA LEU A 428 -14.51 20.91 3.45
C LEU A 428 -15.73 20.87 4.39
N ASP A 429 -16.89 21.26 3.87
CA ASP A 429 -18.21 21.18 4.52
C ASP A 429 -19.26 20.77 3.49
N GLU A 430 -20.46 20.46 3.94
CA GLU A 430 -21.57 20.01 3.11
C GLU A 430 -21.93 21.01 2.02
N LYS A 431 -21.97 22.30 2.35
CA LYS A 431 -22.26 23.35 1.35
C LYS A 431 -21.25 23.38 0.21
N ARG A 432 -19.96 23.20 0.50
CA ARG A 432 -18.91 23.17 -0.53
C ARG A 432 -18.85 21.84 -1.27
N PHE A 433 -19.28 20.76 -0.65
CA PHE A 433 -19.39 19.45 -1.29
C PHE A 433 -20.63 19.33 -2.18
N GLY A 434 -21.75 19.95 -1.77
CA GLY A 434 -23.02 19.97 -2.49
C GLY A 434 -24.13 19.12 -1.84
N THR A 435 -23.99 18.73 -0.57
CA THR A 435 -25.00 17.95 0.16
C THR A 435 -26.02 18.81 0.89
N LEU A 436 -27.08 18.17 1.39
CA LEU A 436 -28.19 18.80 2.08
C LEU A 436 -28.07 18.63 3.59
N LYS A 437 -27.67 19.69 4.28
CA LYS A 437 -27.51 19.77 5.75
C LYS A 437 -28.64 19.38 6.70
N ASN A 438 -29.76 18.96 6.15
CA ASN A 438 -30.93 18.52 6.89
C ASN A 438 -31.37 17.12 6.46
N LYS A 439 -30.49 16.38 5.76
CA LYS A 439 -30.73 15.07 5.21
C LYS A 439 -29.40 14.29 5.18
N LYS A 440 -29.24 13.37 6.13
CA LYS A 440 -28.09 12.47 6.30
C LYS A 440 -27.57 11.73 5.06
N GLN A 441 -28.38 11.65 4.02
CA GLN A 441 -28.14 10.91 2.79
C GLN A 441 -28.74 11.72 1.64
N THR A 442 -27.95 12.59 1.03
CA THR A 442 -28.40 13.48 -0.04
C THR A 442 -28.93 12.67 -1.23
N ASP A 443 -28.25 11.59 -1.61
CA ASP A 443 -28.69 10.64 -2.64
C ASP A 443 -29.78 9.63 -2.19
N GLY A 444 -30.03 9.55 -0.87
CA GLY A 444 -30.99 8.63 -0.26
C GLY A 444 -30.49 7.20 0.01
N HIS A 445 -29.21 6.92 -0.24
CA HIS A 445 -28.58 5.60 -0.08
C HIS A 445 -27.30 5.65 0.75
N THR A 446 -26.37 6.53 0.38
CA THR A 446 -25.05 6.67 1.00
C THR A 446 -25.05 7.84 1.97
N GLY A 447 -24.46 7.67 3.17
CA GLY A 447 -24.30 8.79 4.10
C GLY A 447 -23.38 9.88 3.53
N ASP A 448 -23.67 11.15 3.76
CA ASP A 448 -22.94 12.23 3.06
C ASP A 448 -21.45 12.27 3.44
N LEU A 449 -21.11 11.98 4.70
CA LEU A 449 -19.72 11.77 5.11
C LEU A 449 -19.07 10.60 4.35
N ALA A 450 -19.74 9.45 4.28
CA ALA A 450 -19.23 8.27 3.57
C ALA A 450 -19.04 8.56 2.07
N LYS A 451 -19.96 9.33 1.49
CA LYS A 451 -19.90 9.80 0.10
C LYS A 451 -18.66 10.65 -0.16
N ALA A 452 -18.37 11.62 0.71
CA ALA A 452 -17.16 12.43 0.60
C ALA A 452 -15.89 11.59 0.74
N MET A 453 -15.92 10.53 1.54
CA MET A 453 -14.76 9.65 1.78
C MET A 453 -14.50 8.63 0.66
N LEU A 454 -15.37 8.50 -0.34
CA LEU A 454 -15.12 7.64 -1.51
C LEU A 454 -13.84 8.06 -2.25
N SER A 455 -13.58 9.36 -2.37
CA SER A 455 -12.31 9.89 -2.89
C SER A 455 -11.28 10.07 -1.77
N ASN A 456 -10.00 9.98 -2.10
CA ASN A 456 -8.91 10.36 -1.20
C ASN A 456 -8.53 11.84 -1.27
N TRP A 457 -9.17 12.61 -2.17
CA TRP A 457 -8.99 14.05 -2.33
C TRP A 457 -7.56 14.50 -2.68
N ILE A 458 -6.73 13.59 -3.20
CA ILE A 458 -5.36 13.88 -3.63
C ILE A 458 -5.38 14.59 -4.99
N PRO A 459 -4.60 15.66 -5.24
CA PRO A 459 -4.69 16.40 -6.49
C PRO A 459 -4.07 15.70 -7.71
N GLY A 460 -3.15 14.77 -7.50
CA GLY A 460 -2.38 14.09 -8.55
C GLY A 460 -1.13 13.40 -7.99
N PRO A 461 -0.31 12.76 -8.85
CA PRO A 461 0.94 12.13 -8.43
C PRO A 461 1.98 13.17 -8.00
N LEU A 462 3.00 12.74 -7.24
CA LEU A 462 4.04 13.59 -6.67
C LEU A 462 4.83 14.35 -7.73
N GLN A 463 4.66 15.67 -7.77
CA GLN A 463 5.31 16.51 -8.76
C GLN A 463 5.43 17.97 -8.29
N SER A 464 6.28 18.75 -8.96
CA SER A 464 6.49 20.14 -8.59
C SER A 464 5.18 20.93 -8.59
N THR A 465 4.98 21.69 -7.51
CA THR A 465 3.83 22.58 -7.27
C THR A 465 3.50 23.46 -8.49
N TRP A 466 4.51 23.87 -9.23
CA TRP A 466 4.41 24.84 -10.32
C TRP A 466 3.89 24.26 -11.65
N ILE A 467 4.01 22.95 -11.84
CA ILE A 467 3.61 22.28 -13.09
C ILE A 467 2.45 21.31 -12.89
N LYS A 468 1.97 21.14 -11.65
CA LYS A 468 0.82 20.28 -11.35
C LYS A 468 -0.37 20.61 -12.27
N PRO A 469 -0.96 19.59 -12.92
CA PRO A 469 -2.21 19.80 -13.64
C PRO A 469 -3.35 20.14 -12.65
N PRO A 470 -4.53 20.54 -13.16
CA PRO A 470 -5.73 20.67 -12.34
C PRO A 470 -6.02 19.41 -11.53
N PHE A 471 -6.76 19.56 -10.45
CA PHE A 471 -7.17 18.48 -9.54
C PHE A 471 -7.72 17.27 -10.29
N GLN A 472 -7.17 16.08 -10.01
CA GLN A 472 -7.39 14.88 -10.82
C GLN A 472 -8.29 13.82 -10.21
N SER A 473 -8.39 13.80 -8.88
CA SER A 473 -9.26 12.84 -8.18
C SER A 473 -10.72 13.10 -8.49
N VAL A 474 -11.51 12.03 -8.50
CA VAL A 474 -12.95 12.11 -8.75
C VAL A 474 -13.59 12.84 -7.58
N ARG A 475 -14.47 13.80 -7.88
CA ARG A 475 -15.34 14.39 -6.86
C ARG A 475 -16.66 13.64 -6.92
N PRO A 476 -16.96 12.79 -5.91
CA PRO A 476 -18.21 12.02 -5.92
C PRO A 476 -19.40 12.97 -6.02
N ASP A 477 -20.38 12.66 -6.86
CA ASP A 477 -21.61 13.45 -6.96
C ASP A 477 -22.51 13.13 -5.77
N PRO A 478 -22.75 14.07 -4.85
CA PRO A 478 -23.55 13.81 -3.65
C PRO A 478 -25.02 13.50 -3.93
N ALA A 479 -25.54 13.82 -5.13
CA ALA A 479 -26.94 13.64 -5.46
C ALA A 479 -27.26 12.29 -6.14
N THR A 480 -26.24 11.53 -6.55
CA THR A 480 -26.40 10.34 -7.39
C THR A 480 -25.94 9.10 -6.63
N PRO A 481 -26.79 8.08 -6.38
CA PRO A 481 -26.43 6.94 -5.53
C PRO A 481 -25.49 5.90 -6.17
N ASP A 482 -25.18 6.08 -7.45
CA ASP A 482 -24.24 5.32 -8.28
C ASP A 482 -23.32 6.36 -8.95
N ALA A 483 -22.19 6.64 -8.32
CA ALA A 483 -21.37 7.81 -8.63
C ALA A 483 -20.58 7.67 -9.94
N ASP A 484 -20.36 6.45 -10.44
CA ASP A 484 -19.66 6.19 -11.70
C ASP A 484 -20.56 5.69 -12.84
N GLY A 485 -21.81 5.32 -12.52
CA GLY A 485 -22.85 4.96 -13.47
C GLY A 485 -22.75 3.52 -13.99
N ASP A 486 -22.08 2.62 -13.26
CA ASP A 486 -21.89 1.22 -13.67
C ASP A 486 -23.12 0.32 -13.37
N GLY A 487 -24.10 0.84 -12.63
CA GLY A 487 -25.34 0.17 -12.25
C GLY A 487 -25.33 -0.46 -10.85
N LEU A 488 -24.22 -0.35 -10.11
CA LEU A 488 -24.13 -0.69 -8.69
C LEU A 488 -24.30 0.57 -7.83
N LEU A 489 -24.86 0.41 -6.63
CA LEU A 489 -24.93 1.51 -5.68
C LEU A 489 -23.56 1.66 -5.01
N ASP A 490 -23.15 2.88 -4.67
CA ASP A 490 -21.85 3.14 -4.03
C ASP A 490 -21.60 2.32 -2.76
N VAL A 491 -22.66 1.96 -2.04
CA VAL A 491 -22.59 1.15 -0.81
C VAL A 491 -22.28 -0.34 -1.08
N ASP A 492 -22.53 -0.80 -2.30
CA ASP A 492 -22.36 -2.19 -2.73
C ASP A 492 -21.19 -2.36 -3.72
N ASP A 493 -20.75 -1.26 -4.34
CA ASP A 493 -19.67 -1.24 -5.32
C ASP A 493 -18.28 -1.24 -4.65
N PRO A 494 -17.38 -2.19 -4.99
CA PRO A 494 -15.99 -2.14 -4.55
C PRO A 494 -15.17 -0.96 -5.09
N TYR A 495 -15.56 -0.35 -6.21
CA TYR A 495 -14.88 0.79 -6.85
C TYR A 495 -15.84 1.89 -7.31
N PRO A 496 -16.56 2.56 -6.39
CA PRO A 496 -17.67 3.47 -6.67
C PRO A 496 -17.31 4.77 -7.41
N LEU A 497 -16.07 4.90 -7.89
CA LEU A 497 -15.59 6.05 -8.66
C LEU A 497 -15.12 5.65 -10.06
N PHE A 498 -15.16 4.36 -10.39
CA PHE A 498 -14.53 3.80 -11.58
C PHE A 498 -15.41 2.71 -12.20
N PRO A 499 -16.04 2.97 -13.35
CA PRO A 499 -17.08 2.10 -13.91
C PRO A 499 -16.52 0.81 -14.56
N ASN A 500 -15.25 0.51 -14.30
CA ASN A 500 -14.52 -0.60 -14.88
C ASN A 500 -14.62 -1.81 -13.96
N ALA A 501 -15.24 -2.89 -14.45
CA ALA A 501 -15.35 -4.13 -13.70
C ALA A 501 -13.96 -4.64 -13.26
N PRO A 502 -13.75 -4.98 -11.97
CA PRO A 502 -12.45 -5.31 -11.41
C PRO A 502 -12.03 -6.75 -11.71
N PHE A 503 -11.90 -7.07 -13.00
CA PHE A 503 -11.52 -8.39 -13.48
C PHE A 503 -10.29 -8.36 -14.36
N ILE A 504 -9.51 -9.45 -14.29
CA ILE A 504 -8.38 -9.72 -15.17
C ILE A 504 -8.83 -10.84 -16.10
N SER A 505 -8.94 -10.54 -17.40
CA SER A 505 -9.44 -11.49 -18.41
C SER A 505 -8.46 -12.62 -18.66
N VAL A 506 -8.95 -13.75 -19.16
CA VAL A 506 -8.11 -14.88 -19.58
C VAL A 506 -7.69 -14.64 -21.04
N LEU A 507 -6.38 -14.51 -21.29
CA LEU A 507 -5.82 -14.34 -22.63
C LEU A 507 -4.32 -14.69 -22.60
N SER A 508 -3.82 -15.32 -23.68
CA SER A 508 -2.40 -15.58 -23.91
C SER A 508 -1.89 -14.77 -25.11
N PRO A 509 -1.73 -13.44 -24.97
CA PRO A 509 -1.36 -12.59 -26.09
C PRO A 509 0.12 -12.77 -26.45
N LYS A 510 0.45 -12.53 -27.72
CA LYS A 510 1.84 -12.27 -28.09
C LYS A 510 2.26 -10.90 -27.54
N ILE A 511 3.56 -10.71 -27.32
CA ILE A 511 4.12 -9.44 -26.85
C ILE A 511 4.84 -8.79 -28.03
N ASP A 512 4.07 -8.18 -28.92
CA ASP A 512 4.56 -7.59 -30.17
C ASP A 512 4.00 -6.18 -30.46
N GLY A 513 3.15 -5.67 -29.57
CA GLY A 513 2.50 -4.37 -29.66
C GLY A 513 1.25 -4.36 -30.53
N ASP A 514 0.67 -5.51 -30.88
CA ASP A 514 -0.54 -5.59 -31.71
C ASP A 514 -1.82 -5.72 -30.86
N PRO A 515 -2.72 -4.73 -30.86
CA PRO A 515 -3.90 -4.74 -29.99
C PRO A 515 -5.02 -5.70 -30.47
N GLU A 516 -4.90 -6.34 -31.64
CA GLU A 516 -6.00 -7.14 -32.22
C GLU A 516 -6.45 -8.31 -31.33
N GLU A 517 -5.53 -8.92 -30.57
CA GLU A 517 -5.84 -10.01 -29.63
C GLU A 517 -6.68 -9.51 -28.43
N TRP A 518 -6.61 -8.20 -28.14
CA TRP A 518 -7.23 -7.54 -26.98
C TRP A 518 -8.62 -6.95 -27.27
N LYS A 519 -9.14 -7.08 -28.49
CA LYS A 519 -10.42 -6.43 -28.89
C LYS A 519 -11.63 -6.84 -28.04
N ASN A 520 -11.57 -8.03 -27.43
CA ASN A 520 -12.63 -8.55 -26.56
C ASN A 520 -12.30 -8.44 -25.06
N VAL A 521 -11.12 -7.89 -24.71
CA VAL A 521 -10.74 -7.63 -23.33
C VAL A 521 -11.32 -6.26 -22.94
N PRO A 522 -12.15 -6.19 -21.88
CA PRO A 522 -12.67 -4.91 -21.38
C PRO A 522 -11.56 -3.97 -20.93
N GLU A 523 -11.84 -2.67 -20.96
CA GLU A 523 -10.98 -1.67 -20.34
C GLU A 523 -10.99 -1.87 -18.82
N ALA A 524 -9.81 -1.87 -18.21
CA ALA A 524 -9.64 -1.78 -16.75
C ALA A 524 -9.60 -0.32 -16.28
N GLY A 525 -9.29 0.61 -17.17
CA GLY A 525 -9.37 2.05 -16.91
C GLY A 525 -8.99 2.87 -18.13
N SER A 526 -9.49 4.09 -18.21
CA SER A 526 -9.11 5.04 -19.26
C SER A 526 -9.28 6.50 -18.81
N PHE A 527 -8.55 7.41 -19.46
CA PHE A 527 -8.76 8.85 -19.29
C PHE A 527 -8.38 9.64 -20.55
N SER A 528 -8.89 10.88 -20.62
CA SER A 528 -8.49 11.88 -21.62
C SER A 528 -8.20 13.22 -20.93
N ARG A 529 -6.93 13.48 -20.60
CA ARG A 529 -6.47 14.62 -19.77
C ARG A 529 -5.13 15.15 -20.28
N GLY A 530 -4.93 16.47 -20.24
CA GLY A 530 -3.65 17.07 -20.68
C GLY A 530 -3.30 16.85 -22.15
N GLY A 531 -4.29 16.57 -23.00
CA GLY A 531 -4.08 16.17 -24.40
C GLY A 531 -3.59 14.72 -24.59
N ILE A 532 -3.50 13.94 -23.50
CA ILE A 532 -3.21 12.51 -23.53
C ILE A 532 -4.54 11.75 -23.49
N ARG A 533 -4.69 10.76 -24.37
CA ARG A 533 -5.70 9.70 -24.24
C ARG A 533 -4.97 8.42 -23.86
N PHE A 534 -5.43 7.77 -22.80
CA PHE A 534 -4.82 6.55 -22.28
C PHE A 534 -5.90 5.52 -21.97
N VAL A 535 -5.65 4.27 -22.37
CA VAL A 535 -6.47 3.10 -22.04
C VAL A 535 -5.56 2.02 -21.50
N PHE A 536 -6.02 1.35 -20.44
CA PHE A 536 -5.38 0.18 -19.85
C PHE A 536 -6.30 -1.03 -19.93
N LYS A 537 -5.77 -2.16 -20.41
CA LYS A 537 -6.40 -3.48 -20.35
C LYS A 537 -5.46 -4.46 -19.69
N GLN A 538 -6.02 -5.48 -19.06
CA GLN A 538 -5.25 -6.49 -18.35
C GLN A 538 -5.79 -7.90 -18.58
N ALA A 539 -4.87 -8.85 -18.62
CA ALA A 539 -5.18 -10.25 -18.79
C ALA A 539 -4.19 -11.15 -18.03
N HIS A 540 -4.52 -12.43 -17.93
CA HIS A 540 -3.64 -13.44 -17.34
C HIS A 540 -3.79 -14.79 -18.05
N ASP A 541 -2.76 -15.62 -17.89
CA ASP A 541 -2.75 -17.04 -18.19
C ASP A 541 -1.81 -17.79 -17.22
N GLU A 542 -1.49 -19.05 -17.53
CA GLU A 542 -0.56 -19.85 -16.74
C GLU A 542 0.91 -19.37 -16.77
N PHE A 543 1.26 -18.52 -17.73
CA PHE A 543 2.60 -18.02 -17.98
C PHE A 543 2.84 -16.61 -17.44
N GLY A 544 1.80 -15.80 -17.28
CA GLY A 544 2.00 -14.44 -16.80
C GLY A 544 0.74 -13.61 -16.66
N TYR A 545 0.97 -12.45 -16.07
CA TYR A 545 0.08 -11.32 -16.09
C TYR A 545 0.47 -10.44 -17.27
N TYR A 546 -0.53 -9.93 -17.96
CA TYR A 546 -0.36 -9.13 -19.16
C TYR A 546 -1.07 -7.79 -18.99
N GLY A 547 -0.48 -6.76 -19.57
CA GLY A 547 -1.16 -5.48 -19.73
C GLY A 547 -0.95 -4.88 -21.10
N LEU A 548 -1.96 -4.13 -21.54
CA LEU A 548 -1.95 -3.34 -22.75
C LEU A 548 -2.13 -1.88 -22.38
N TYR A 549 -1.21 -1.03 -22.85
CA TYR A 549 -1.38 0.42 -22.87
C TYR A 549 -1.66 0.88 -24.29
N GLU A 550 -2.78 1.58 -24.49
CA GLU A 550 -3.03 2.37 -25.69
C GLU A 550 -2.90 3.84 -25.32
N VAL A 551 -1.92 4.53 -25.89
CA VAL A 551 -1.56 5.89 -25.49
C VAL A 551 -1.40 6.81 -26.70
N HIS A 552 -2.10 7.95 -26.67
CA HIS A 552 -2.03 9.00 -27.68
C HIS A 552 -1.70 10.34 -27.05
N GLY A 553 -1.09 11.24 -27.82
CA GLY A 553 -0.78 12.60 -27.37
C GLY A 553 0.65 12.75 -26.81
N PRO A 554 0.94 13.85 -26.07
CA PRO A 554 2.29 14.28 -25.74
C PRO A 554 2.89 13.57 -24.51
N TRP A 555 2.71 12.26 -24.38
CA TRP A 555 3.24 11.48 -23.27
C TRP A 555 4.78 11.27 -23.37
N SER A 556 5.42 11.00 -22.24
CA SER A 556 6.86 10.77 -22.10
C SER A 556 7.21 9.55 -21.24
N ARG A 557 6.39 9.25 -20.22
CA ARG A 557 6.62 8.16 -19.27
C ARG A 557 5.29 7.58 -18.78
N ILE A 558 5.25 6.28 -18.53
CA ILE A 558 4.18 5.58 -17.80
C ILE A 558 4.85 4.86 -16.63
N ASP A 559 4.42 5.14 -15.40
CA ASP A 559 4.85 4.43 -14.19
C ASP A 559 3.76 3.42 -13.81
N GLY A 560 4.10 2.14 -13.71
CA GLY A 560 3.20 1.08 -13.26
C GLY A 560 3.75 0.38 -12.02
N THR A 561 2.94 0.30 -10.97
CA THR A 561 3.21 -0.46 -9.74
C THR A 561 2.13 -1.53 -9.56
N PHE A 562 2.56 -2.75 -9.25
CA PHE A 562 1.71 -3.94 -9.18
C PHE A 562 1.94 -4.67 -7.86
N ASP A 563 0.88 -4.88 -7.09
CA ASP A 563 0.85 -5.69 -5.88
C ASP A 563 0.25 -7.07 -6.20
N GLY A 564 1.12 -8.08 -6.34
CA GLY A 564 0.72 -9.42 -6.74
C GLY A 564 0.15 -10.28 -5.62
N GLU A 565 0.34 -9.90 -4.35
CA GLU A 565 -0.06 -10.68 -3.18
C GLU A 565 -1.28 -10.09 -2.45
N GLY A 566 -1.68 -8.85 -2.78
CA GLY A 566 -2.80 -8.20 -2.10
C GLY A 566 -2.43 -7.63 -0.72
N GLU A 567 -1.13 -7.51 -0.43
CA GLU A 567 -0.60 -7.07 0.87
C GLU A 567 -0.18 -5.58 0.89
N GLY A 568 -0.39 -4.85 -0.22
CA GLY A 568 0.03 -3.47 -0.44
C GLY A 568 1.47 -3.35 -0.96
N VAL A 569 1.80 -2.19 -1.53
CA VAL A 569 3.08 -2.00 -2.25
C VAL A 569 4.31 -2.06 -1.34
N TYR A 570 4.20 -1.73 -0.05
CA TYR A 570 5.35 -1.78 0.86
C TYR A 570 5.53 -3.11 1.60
N SER A 571 4.66 -4.10 1.33
CA SER A 571 4.83 -5.48 1.81
C SER A 571 6.19 -6.08 1.39
N GLY A 572 6.72 -5.63 0.25
CA GLY A 572 7.96 -6.11 -0.36
C GLY A 572 7.85 -7.50 -0.98
N LYS A 573 6.79 -8.26 -0.68
CA LYS A 573 6.54 -9.59 -1.24
C LYS A 573 5.69 -9.45 -2.49
N GLY A 574 6.18 -9.96 -3.61
CA GLY A 574 5.42 -9.97 -4.86
C GLY A 574 4.98 -8.57 -5.32
N VAL A 575 5.72 -7.51 -4.98
CA VAL A 575 5.47 -6.18 -5.53
C VAL A 575 6.42 -5.96 -6.69
N LEU A 576 5.88 -5.60 -7.84
CA LEU A 576 6.63 -5.35 -9.07
C LEU A 576 6.35 -3.93 -9.57
N GLY A 577 7.35 -3.30 -10.15
CA GLY A 577 7.25 -1.92 -10.64
C GLY A 577 8.23 -1.63 -11.76
N PHE A 578 7.74 -0.93 -12.77
CA PHE A 578 8.58 -0.43 -13.86
C PHE A 578 8.04 0.86 -14.48
N GLN A 579 8.93 1.61 -15.10
CA GLN A 579 8.63 2.77 -15.93
C GLN A 579 8.76 2.38 -17.40
N THR A 580 7.82 2.83 -18.22
CA THR A 580 7.90 2.77 -19.68
C THR A 580 8.13 4.18 -20.22
N LEU A 581 9.25 4.39 -20.90
CA LEU A 581 9.69 5.69 -21.42
C LEU A 581 9.49 5.76 -22.94
N SER A 582 8.95 6.87 -23.42
CA SER A 582 8.78 7.12 -24.84
C SER A 582 10.09 7.51 -25.49
N ASN A 583 10.54 6.75 -26.49
CA ASN A 583 11.60 7.16 -27.41
C ASN A 583 11.03 7.83 -28.67
N ALA A 584 9.72 8.06 -28.72
CA ALA A 584 9.07 8.65 -29.88
C ALA A 584 9.47 10.12 -30.03
N THR A 585 10.13 10.42 -31.14
CA THR A 585 10.37 11.78 -31.65
C THR A 585 9.04 12.49 -31.95
N ALA A 586 9.06 13.82 -32.09
CA ALA A 586 7.86 14.62 -32.37
C ALA A 586 7.06 14.10 -33.58
N PRO A 587 5.74 14.37 -33.67
CA PRO A 587 4.92 13.95 -34.82
C PRO A 587 5.58 14.34 -36.16
N GLY A 588 5.67 13.38 -37.08
CA GLY A 588 6.32 13.57 -38.39
C GLY A 588 7.84 13.40 -38.43
N ALA A 589 8.52 13.18 -37.30
CA ALA A 589 9.94 12.83 -37.29
C ALA A 589 10.17 11.35 -37.64
N ALA A 590 11.31 11.05 -38.26
CA ALA A 590 11.69 9.66 -38.56
C ALA A 590 11.70 8.80 -37.29
N SER A 591 11.24 7.56 -37.40
CA SER A 591 11.29 6.58 -36.31
C SER A 591 12.72 6.45 -35.78
N PRO A 592 12.92 6.35 -34.46
CA PRO A 592 14.24 6.14 -33.89
C PRO A 592 14.85 4.85 -34.45
N ALA A 593 16.17 4.80 -34.59
CA ALA A 593 16.90 3.61 -35.02
C ALA A 593 16.93 2.46 -33.98
N GLY A 594 16.12 2.58 -32.91
CA GLY A 594 16.07 1.68 -31.76
C GLY A 594 14.63 1.40 -31.32
N PRO A 595 14.43 0.76 -30.14
CA PRO A 595 13.09 0.43 -29.67
C PRO A 595 12.25 1.69 -29.44
N LEU A 596 10.96 1.60 -29.74
CA LEU A 596 10.00 2.70 -29.58
C LEU A 596 9.83 3.12 -28.11
N VAL A 597 10.10 2.20 -27.19
CA VAL A 597 10.08 2.42 -25.75
C VAL A 597 11.32 1.86 -25.07
N GLU A 598 11.67 2.46 -23.95
CA GLU A 598 12.63 1.93 -22.98
C GLU A 598 11.93 1.59 -21.67
N THR A 599 12.41 0.59 -20.95
CA THR A 599 11.92 0.28 -19.61
C THR A 599 12.98 0.54 -18.56
N ARG A 600 12.55 0.98 -17.38
CA ARG A 600 13.41 1.09 -16.20
C ARG A 600 12.73 0.41 -15.02
N PRO A 601 13.42 -0.46 -14.28
CA PRO A 601 12.86 -1.00 -13.05
C PRO A 601 12.57 0.16 -12.08
N SER A 602 11.42 0.11 -11.42
CA SER A 602 11.08 0.99 -10.31
C SER A 602 10.89 0.15 -9.04
N PHE A 603 9.88 0.46 -8.23
CA PHE A 603 9.62 -0.18 -6.95
C PHE A 603 9.59 -1.72 -7.07
N GLY A 604 10.37 -2.45 -6.25
CA GLY A 604 10.44 -3.92 -6.29
C GLY A 604 11.10 -4.53 -7.54
N GLY A 605 11.31 -3.75 -8.61
CA GLY A 605 11.81 -4.21 -9.91
C GLY A 605 10.75 -4.97 -10.71
N ALA A 606 11.15 -5.49 -11.88
CA ALA A 606 10.28 -6.30 -12.76
C ALA A 606 11.09 -7.42 -13.46
N PRO A 607 11.58 -8.42 -12.70
CA PRO A 607 12.40 -9.48 -13.27
C PRO A 607 11.62 -10.32 -14.28
N GLY A 608 12.24 -10.62 -15.42
CA GLY A 608 11.63 -11.33 -16.54
C GLY A 608 10.55 -10.54 -17.31
N LEU A 609 10.43 -9.22 -17.09
CA LEU A 609 9.56 -8.34 -17.87
C LEU A 609 9.84 -8.48 -19.37
N LYS A 610 8.79 -8.72 -20.14
CA LYS A 610 8.81 -8.60 -21.61
C LYS A 610 7.95 -7.42 -22.03
N ILE A 611 8.39 -6.68 -23.04
CA ILE A 611 7.66 -5.53 -23.58
C ILE A 611 7.71 -5.52 -25.12
N GLY A 612 6.59 -5.20 -25.75
CA GLY A 612 6.43 -5.00 -27.19
C GLY A 612 5.70 -3.69 -27.42
N ALA A 613 6.06 -2.94 -28.47
CA ALA A 613 5.42 -1.66 -28.76
C ALA A 613 5.34 -1.39 -30.26
N LYS A 614 4.25 -0.76 -30.68
CA LYS A 614 3.96 -0.43 -32.08
C LYS A 614 3.28 0.93 -32.17
N ARG A 615 3.66 1.74 -33.17
CA ARG A 615 2.93 2.97 -33.49
C ARG A 615 1.61 2.63 -34.20
N THR A 616 0.54 3.31 -33.82
CA THR A 616 -0.76 3.21 -34.50
C THR A 616 -0.82 4.17 -35.69
N ALA A 617 -1.83 4.01 -36.56
CA ALA A 617 -1.97 4.81 -37.78
C ALA A 617 -2.27 6.30 -37.52
N ASP A 618 -2.77 6.63 -36.34
CA ASP A 618 -3.15 7.97 -35.89
C ASP A 618 -2.10 8.59 -34.93
N ASP A 619 -0.83 8.21 -35.10
CA ASP A 619 0.31 8.67 -34.29
C ASP A 619 0.22 8.36 -32.77
N GLY A 620 -0.67 7.45 -32.38
CA GLY A 620 -0.66 6.82 -31.06
C GLY A 620 0.36 5.69 -30.95
N MET A 621 0.35 5.03 -29.79
CA MET A 621 1.20 3.89 -29.54
C MET A 621 0.47 2.83 -28.71
N THR A 622 0.64 1.58 -29.12
CA THR A 622 0.22 0.39 -28.39
C THR A 622 1.44 -0.24 -27.75
N ILE A 623 1.35 -0.60 -26.47
CA ILE A 623 2.42 -1.21 -25.69
C ILE A 623 1.85 -2.42 -24.96
N GLU A 624 2.42 -3.58 -25.19
CA GLU A 624 2.11 -4.81 -24.48
C GLU A 624 3.25 -5.16 -23.53
N PHE A 625 2.92 -5.65 -22.34
CA PHE A 625 3.91 -6.22 -21.44
C PHE A 625 3.44 -7.52 -20.81
N ARG A 626 4.42 -8.34 -20.41
CA ARG A 626 4.20 -9.55 -19.61
C ARG A 626 5.07 -9.51 -18.37
N LEU A 627 4.45 -9.71 -17.21
CA LEU A 627 5.09 -10.05 -15.95
C LEU A 627 4.96 -11.57 -15.74
N PRO A 628 6.07 -12.30 -15.57
CA PRO A 628 6.03 -13.76 -15.56
C PRO A 628 5.39 -14.33 -14.29
N ASN A 629 4.51 -15.31 -14.47
CA ASN A 629 4.03 -16.21 -13.44
C ASN A 629 5.10 -17.29 -13.23
N ARG A 630 5.77 -17.28 -12.08
CA ARG A 630 6.96 -18.09 -11.74
C ARG A 630 8.19 -17.75 -12.60
N GLY A 631 9.24 -18.56 -12.49
CA GLY A 631 10.48 -18.39 -13.24
C GLY A 631 11.31 -17.24 -12.69
N GLU A 632 11.54 -16.21 -13.51
CA GLU A 632 12.22 -14.98 -13.09
C GLU A 632 11.33 -14.07 -12.22
N GLY A 633 10.01 -14.21 -12.33
CA GLY A 633 9.04 -13.44 -11.55
C GLY A 633 8.84 -13.98 -10.13
N PRO A 634 8.56 -13.10 -9.14
CA PRO A 634 8.26 -13.52 -7.78
C PRO A 634 6.84 -14.08 -7.64
N TRP A 635 5.96 -13.82 -8.60
CA TRP A 635 4.56 -14.22 -8.53
C TRP A 635 4.34 -15.69 -8.86
N TYR A 636 3.31 -16.28 -8.28
CA TYR A 636 2.91 -17.65 -8.59
C TYR A 636 1.42 -17.83 -8.33
N TRP A 637 0.67 -18.20 -9.36
CA TRP A 637 -0.74 -18.56 -9.22
C TRP A 637 -1.10 -19.71 -10.16
N THR A 638 -2.25 -20.32 -9.92
CA THR A 638 -2.80 -21.38 -10.76
C THR A 638 -4.26 -21.04 -11.03
N ARG A 639 -4.64 -20.94 -12.30
CA ARG A 639 -5.99 -20.56 -12.75
C ARG A 639 -6.39 -19.16 -12.26
N GLY A 640 -7.69 -18.92 -12.00
CA GLY A 640 -8.19 -17.62 -11.56
C GLY A 640 -8.18 -17.45 -10.03
N GLY A 641 -8.85 -16.39 -9.58
CA GLY A 641 -9.12 -16.11 -8.16
C GLY A 641 -8.11 -15.20 -7.47
N GLN A 642 -6.86 -15.13 -7.96
CA GLN A 642 -5.86 -14.21 -7.42
C GLN A 642 -6.27 -12.75 -7.68
N GLU A 643 -6.10 -11.88 -6.68
CA GLU A 643 -6.26 -10.43 -6.83
C GLU A 643 -4.90 -9.79 -7.08
N ILE A 644 -4.83 -8.88 -8.05
CA ILE A 644 -3.64 -8.07 -8.33
C ILE A 644 -4.03 -6.60 -8.20
N GLY A 645 -3.31 -5.87 -7.34
CA GLY A 645 -3.44 -4.43 -7.18
C GLY A 645 -2.61 -3.70 -8.22
N VAL A 646 -3.16 -2.66 -8.85
CA VAL A 646 -2.47 -1.89 -9.89
C VAL A 646 -2.61 -0.40 -9.61
N ALA A 647 -1.50 0.34 -9.72
CA ALA A 647 -1.49 1.80 -9.77
C ALA A 647 -0.71 2.25 -11.01
N ILE A 648 -1.29 3.15 -11.82
CA ILE A 648 -0.69 3.65 -13.06
C ILE A 648 -0.72 5.19 -13.09
N ASN A 649 0.44 5.77 -13.39
CA ASN A 649 0.61 7.21 -13.60
C ASN A 649 1.28 7.48 -14.95
N VAL A 650 0.70 8.35 -15.78
CA VAL A 650 1.20 8.72 -17.11
C VAL A 650 1.70 10.16 -17.07
N TRP A 651 2.87 10.43 -17.63
CA TRP A 651 3.51 11.73 -17.62
C TRP A 651 3.64 12.27 -19.02
N ASP A 652 3.43 13.58 -19.17
CA ASP A 652 3.69 14.27 -20.43
C ASP A 652 5.15 14.72 -20.58
N ARG A 653 5.47 15.31 -21.73
CA ARG A 653 6.82 15.82 -22.05
C ARG A 653 7.25 17.03 -21.19
N GLU A 654 6.30 17.68 -20.52
CA GLU A 654 6.55 18.76 -19.56
C GLU A 654 6.67 18.20 -18.13
N ASN A 655 6.65 16.87 -17.97
CA ASN A 655 6.70 16.16 -16.69
C ASN A 655 5.50 16.49 -15.78
N ARG A 656 4.32 16.74 -16.39
CA ARG A 656 3.04 16.76 -15.68
C ARG A 656 2.49 15.35 -15.61
N GLY A 657 2.19 14.87 -14.41
CA GLY A 657 1.73 13.51 -14.17
C GLY A 657 0.21 13.41 -14.06
N TYR A 658 -0.36 12.34 -14.62
CA TYR A 658 -1.77 12.03 -14.64
C TYR A 658 -2.04 10.62 -14.14
N SER A 659 -2.91 10.45 -13.15
CA SER A 659 -3.26 9.13 -12.60
C SER A 659 -4.42 8.51 -13.37
N LEU A 660 -4.35 7.19 -13.60
CA LEU A 660 -5.45 6.45 -14.24
C LEU A 660 -6.70 6.43 -13.35
N TRP A 661 -6.50 6.11 -12.07
CA TRP A 661 -7.50 6.14 -11.01
C TRP A 661 -7.15 7.25 -10.00
N GLU A 662 -7.58 7.12 -8.74
CA GLU A 662 -7.11 8.00 -7.67
C GLU A 662 -5.57 7.89 -7.55
N PRO A 663 -4.83 9.00 -7.34
CA PRO A 663 -3.38 8.98 -7.30
C PRO A 663 -2.81 8.01 -6.26
N TYR A 664 -1.94 7.10 -6.71
CA TYR A 664 -1.31 6.03 -5.93
C TYR A 664 -2.25 5.00 -5.29
N HIS A 665 -3.57 5.14 -5.42
CA HIS A 665 -4.50 4.14 -4.95
C HIS A 665 -4.42 2.87 -5.81
N LEU A 666 -4.45 1.71 -5.18
CA LEU A 666 -4.40 0.43 -5.88
C LEU A 666 -5.80 0.00 -6.33
N PHE A 667 -5.99 -0.15 -7.63
CA PHE A 667 -7.14 -0.85 -8.20
C PHE A 667 -6.86 -2.36 -8.17
N TYR A 668 -7.50 -3.08 -7.25
CA TYR A 668 -7.43 -4.54 -7.18
C TYR A 668 -8.45 -5.19 -8.09
N ALA A 669 -7.95 -5.93 -9.08
CA ALA A 669 -8.77 -6.74 -9.97
C ALA A 669 -8.55 -8.24 -9.72
N ARG A 670 -9.60 -9.03 -9.85
CA ARG A 670 -9.57 -10.49 -9.65
C ARG A 670 -9.38 -11.22 -10.97
N MET A 671 -8.46 -12.18 -11.00
CA MET A 671 -8.26 -13.09 -12.12
C MET A 671 -9.50 -13.94 -12.37
N LEU A 672 -10.03 -13.90 -13.60
CA LEU A 672 -11.12 -14.77 -14.00
C LEU A 672 -10.65 -16.21 -14.14
N GLU A 673 -11.51 -17.17 -13.78
CA GLU A 673 -11.22 -18.58 -13.97
C GLU A 673 -11.15 -18.89 -15.48
N PRO A 674 -10.06 -19.51 -15.98
CA PRO A 674 -10.04 -20.04 -17.34
C PRO A 674 -11.06 -21.18 -17.46
N TYR A 675 -12.07 -20.98 -18.31
CA TYR A 675 -13.08 -22.00 -18.62
C TYR A 675 -12.77 -22.66 -19.97
N GLY A 676 -12.87 -23.99 -20.01
CA GLY A 676 -12.61 -24.79 -21.21
C GLY A 676 -11.39 -25.68 -21.07
N ARG A 677 -11.11 -26.49 -22.09
CA ARG A 677 -9.84 -27.22 -22.21
C ARG A 677 -8.97 -26.48 -23.20
N GLU A 678 -7.72 -26.22 -22.82
CA GLU A 678 -6.69 -25.86 -23.78
C GLU A 678 -6.54 -26.99 -24.81
N GLU A 679 -6.43 -26.62 -26.07
CA GLU A 679 -6.08 -27.58 -27.11
C GLU A 679 -4.66 -28.09 -26.85
N LEU A 680 -4.50 -29.41 -26.92
CA LEU A 680 -3.16 -30.00 -26.82
C LEU A 680 -2.31 -29.51 -28.01
N PRO A 681 -1.03 -29.16 -27.80
CA PRO A 681 -0.15 -28.80 -28.90
C PRO A 681 -0.12 -29.86 -30.01
N SER A 682 0.07 -29.43 -31.25
CA SER A 682 -0.04 -30.30 -32.44
C SER A 682 1.06 -31.37 -32.58
N ASN A 683 2.11 -31.32 -31.76
CA ASN A 683 3.28 -32.18 -31.86
C ASN A 683 3.54 -32.99 -30.57
N PRO A 684 2.62 -33.89 -30.15
CA PRO A 684 2.86 -34.73 -28.99
C PRO A 684 4.06 -35.67 -29.22
N PRO A 685 4.80 -36.04 -28.17
CA PRO A 685 5.88 -37.00 -28.30
C PRO A 685 5.35 -38.35 -28.77
N PRO A 686 6.13 -39.12 -29.56
CA PRO A 686 5.71 -40.44 -29.98
C PRO A 686 5.59 -41.39 -28.79
N ARG A 687 4.71 -42.38 -28.94
CA ARG A 687 4.66 -43.53 -28.05
C ARG A 687 6.04 -44.19 -27.93
N LEU A 688 6.48 -44.47 -26.70
CA LEU A 688 7.76 -45.11 -26.43
C LEU A 688 7.71 -46.60 -26.77
N VAL A 689 8.32 -46.97 -27.90
CA VAL A 689 8.41 -48.34 -28.40
C VAL A 689 9.76 -48.98 -28.08
N VAL A 690 9.80 -50.31 -27.97
CA VAL A 690 11.04 -51.07 -27.78
C VAL A 690 11.95 -50.85 -28.99
N GLY A 691 13.20 -50.44 -28.74
CA GLY A 691 14.16 -50.14 -29.80
C GLY A 691 15.50 -49.65 -29.25
N PRO A 692 16.41 -49.21 -30.13
CA PRO A 692 17.73 -48.73 -29.74
C PRO A 692 17.64 -47.57 -28.74
N GLY A 693 18.37 -47.67 -27.63
CA GLY A 693 18.42 -46.64 -26.58
C GLY A 693 17.23 -46.64 -25.60
N VAL A 694 16.32 -47.61 -25.69
CA VAL A 694 15.22 -47.79 -24.72
C VAL A 694 15.55 -48.94 -23.79
N GLN A 695 15.65 -48.65 -22.49
CA GLN A 695 15.80 -49.67 -21.45
C GLN A 695 14.41 -50.28 -21.18
N VAL A 696 14.31 -51.61 -21.29
CA VAL A 696 13.09 -52.37 -20.96
C VAL A 696 13.35 -53.14 -19.67
N ILE A 697 12.55 -52.87 -18.65
CA ILE A 697 12.68 -53.45 -17.32
C ILE A 697 11.49 -54.38 -17.08
N LYS A 698 11.78 -55.60 -16.63
CA LYS A 698 10.81 -56.67 -16.40
C LYS A 698 10.75 -57.07 -14.93
N PRO A 699 9.63 -57.65 -14.47
CA PRO A 699 9.49 -58.12 -13.08
C PRO A 699 10.66 -58.99 -12.63
N GLY A 700 11.27 -58.63 -11.50
CA GLY A 700 12.46 -59.29 -10.95
C GLY A 700 13.80 -58.64 -11.33
N ASP A 701 13.82 -57.57 -12.12
CA ASP A 701 15.04 -56.82 -12.45
C ASP A 701 15.61 -56.09 -11.22
N ALA A 702 16.90 -56.30 -10.94
CA ALA A 702 17.59 -55.75 -9.76
C ALA A 702 17.89 -54.25 -9.84
N SER A 703 17.74 -53.62 -11.01
CA SER A 703 17.93 -52.17 -11.17
C SER A 703 16.82 -51.35 -10.52
N LEU A 704 15.64 -51.97 -10.32
CA LEU A 704 14.46 -51.32 -9.76
C LEU A 704 14.42 -51.48 -8.24
N LYS A 705 14.19 -50.38 -7.51
CA LYS A 705 13.96 -50.38 -6.07
C LYS A 705 12.47 -50.49 -5.78
N LEU A 706 12.14 -51.40 -4.87
CA LEU A 706 10.79 -51.63 -4.37
C LEU A 706 10.75 -51.15 -2.92
N GLU A 707 9.78 -50.31 -2.58
CA GLU A 707 9.47 -49.91 -1.21
C GLU A 707 8.03 -50.27 -0.86
N GLY A 708 7.71 -50.44 0.42
CA GLY A 708 6.33 -50.64 0.87
C GLY A 708 5.61 -51.83 0.21
N GLY A 709 4.38 -51.61 -0.24
CA GLY A 709 3.42 -52.65 -0.67
C GLY A 709 3.74 -53.39 -1.98
N TRP A 710 4.90 -53.17 -2.59
CA TRP A 710 5.32 -53.77 -3.87
C TRP A 710 5.97 -55.15 -3.72
N ARG A 711 5.54 -56.11 -4.52
CA ARG A 711 6.11 -57.48 -4.58
C ARG A 711 6.00 -58.08 -5.97
N VAL A 712 6.92 -58.96 -6.34
CA VAL A 712 6.87 -59.67 -7.62
C VAL A 712 5.95 -60.89 -7.48
N GLU A 713 4.84 -60.89 -8.22
CA GLU A 713 3.82 -61.95 -8.21
C GLU A 713 3.30 -62.18 -9.63
N ASP A 714 3.12 -63.44 -10.05
CA ASP A 714 2.50 -63.83 -11.33
C ASP A 714 3.06 -63.12 -12.58
N GLY A 715 4.38 -62.86 -12.60
CA GLY A 715 5.04 -62.18 -13.71
C GLY A 715 4.72 -60.69 -13.83
N ALA A 716 4.35 -60.04 -12.72
CA ALA A 716 4.16 -58.60 -12.58
C ALA A 716 4.75 -58.08 -11.26
N TRP A 717 5.04 -56.78 -11.17
CA TRP A 717 5.14 -56.11 -9.87
C TRP A 717 3.73 -55.76 -9.41
N ARG A 718 3.30 -56.35 -8.30
CA ARG A 718 1.99 -56.11 -7.71
C ARG A 718 2.11 -55.21 -6.50
N HIS A 719 1.26 -54.19 -6.41
CA HIS A 719 1.14 -53.33 -5.26
C HIS A 719 -0.15 -53.60 -4.50
N THR A 720 -0.06 -53.67 -3.17
CA THR A 720 -1.21 -53.63 -2.27
C THR A 720 -0.86 -52.82 -1.03
N GLY A 721 -1.69 -51.85 -0.64
CA GLY A 721 -1.51 -51.05 0.57
C GLY A 721 -1.54 -49.54 0.30
N ASP A 722 -0.89 -48.79 1.19
CA ASP A 722 -0.73 -47.33 1.09
C ASP A 722 0.29 -46.93 0.01
N GLU A 723 0.32 -45.64 -0.32
CA GLU A 723 1.19 -45.11 -1.37
C GLU A 723 2.67 -45.47 -1.15
N SER A 724 3.27 -46.15 -2.12
CA SER A 724 4.70 -46.51 -2.06
C SER A 724 5.35 -46.54 -3.44
N PRO A 725 6.65 -46.22 -3.56
CA PRO A 725 7.31 -46.10 -4.85
C PRO A 725 7.93 -47.39 -5.37
N LEU A 726 7.92 -47.50 -6.70
CA LEU A 726 8.60 -48.50 -7.51
C LEU A 726 9.49 -47.74 -8.51
N TYR A 727 10.81 -47.66 -8.29
CA TYR A 727 11.63 -46.63 -8.97
C TYR A 727 13.07 -47.04 -9.29
N LEU A 728 13.65 -46.37 -10.29
CA LEU A 728 15.08 -46.32 -10.55
C LEU A 728 15.73 -45.19 -9.75
N ALA A 729 16.94 -45.43 -9.24
CA ALA A 729 17.72 -44.45 -8.49
C ALA A 729 19.06 -44.13 -9.17
N ASN A 730 19.75 -43.11 -8.65
CA ASN A 730 21.09 -42.68 -9.09
C ASN A 730 21.15 -42.22 -10.55
N LEU A 731 20.04 -41.68 -11.05
CA LEU A 731 19.99 -41.06 -12.37
C LEU A 731 20.62 -39.65 -12.32
N LYS A 732 20.94 -39.11 -13.49
CA LYS A 732 21.33 -37.72 -13.65
C LYS A 732 20.79 -37.20 -14.99
N VAL A 733 19.48 -36.97 -15.03
CA VAL A 733 18.75 -36.72 -16.27
C VAL A 733 17.93 -35.44 -16.19
N THR A 734 17.85 -34.71 -17.30
CA THR A 734 16.96 -33.54 -17.45
C THR A 734 15.78 -33.89 -18.36
N ASP A 735 15.99 -34.72 -19.37
CA ASP A 735 14.95 -35.22 -20.25
C ASP A 735 14.70 -36.70 -20.00
N PHE A 736 13.45 -37.16 -20.13
CA PHE A 736 13.10 -38.57 -20.05
C PHE A 736 11.78 -38.89 -20.77
N ASP A 737 11.68 -40.12 -21.26
CA ASP A 737 10.42 -40.79 -21.56
C ASP A 737 10.31 -41.98 -20.59
N LEU A 738 9.27 -42.01 -19.75
CA LEU A 738 8.96 -43.10 -18.84
C LEU A 738 7.60 -43.68 -19.24
N ALA A 739 7.57 -44.94 -19.69
CA ALA A 739 6.34 -45.63 -20.02
C ALA A 739 6.19 -46.93 -19.22
N ALA A 740 4.97 -47.32 -18.92
CA ALA A 740 4.70 -48.57 -18.24
C ALA A 740 3.44 -49.26 -18.77
N ILE A 741 3.48 -50.59 -18.84
CA ILE A 741 2.30 -51.42 -19.08
C ILE A 741 1.73 -51.80 -17.73
N VAL A 742 0.54 -51.30 -17.43
CA VAL A 742 -0.07 -51.36 -16.10
C VAL A 742 -1.51 -51.84 -16.17
N GLU A 743 -1.95 -52.52 -15.14
CA GLU A 743 -3.35 -52.83 -14.88
C GLU A 743 -3.65 -52.32 -13.47
N ALA A 744 -4.62 -51.42 -13.37
CA ALA A 744 -4.99 -50.79 -12.12
C ALA A 744 -6.50 -50.57 -12.06
N LYS A 745 -7.06 -50.67 -10.86
CA LYS A 745 -8.50 -50.48 -10.63
C LYS A 745 -8.88 -49.01 -10.41
N SER A 746 -7.98 -48.21 -9.83
CA SER A 746 -8.30 -46.87 -9.32
C SER A 746 -7.54 -45.77 -10.04
N ASP A 747 -6.22 -45.90 -10.16
CA ASP A 747 -5.33 -44.84 -10.66
C ASP A 747 -4.01 -45.41 -11.16
N VAL A 748 -3.27 -44.62 -11.93
CA VAL A 748 -1.88 -44.88 -12.29
C VAL A 748 -1.08 -43.61 -12.12
N ILE A 749 0.07 -43.72 -11.47
CA ILE A 749 0.92 -42.57 -11.15
C ILE A 749 2.34 -42.86 -11.62
N LEU A 750 2.84 -42.04 -12.55
CA LEU A 750 4.23 -42.02 -13.01
C LEU A 750 4.91 -40.76 -12.46
N GLY A 751 6.18 -40.85 -12.12
CA GLY A 751 6.89 -39.77 -11.45
C GLY A 751 8.37 -39.64 -11.84
N GLY A 752 8.82 -38.39 -11.91
CA GLY A 752 10.24 -38.02 -11.94
C GLY A 752 10.58 -37.08 -10.79
N PHE A 753 11.68 -37.37 -10.09
CA PHE A 753 11.97 -36.75 -8.79
C PHE A 753 13.41 -36.23 -8.73
N THR A 754 13.58 -35.05 -8.13
CA THR A 754 14.90 -34.55 -7.72
C THR A 754 15.27 -35.13 -6.36
N LYS A 755 16.53 -35.01 -5.94
CA LYS A 755 17.00 -35.47 -4.62
C LYS A 755 16.23 -34.86 -3.43
N ALA A 756 15.72 -33.64 -3.59
CA ALA A 756 14.99 -32.93 -2.54
C ALA A 756 13.53 -33.41 -2.40
N ASN A 757 12.97 -34.04 -3.43
CA ASN A 757 11.58 -34.49 -3.40
C ASN A 757 11.44 -35.80 -2.63
N LYS A 758 10.33 -35.90 -1.88
CA LYS A 758 9.79 -37.18 -1.43
C LYS A 758 9.20 -37.93 -2.63
N LEU A 759 9.26 -39.25 -2.58
CA LEU A 759 8.69 -40.13 -3.61
C LEU A 759 7.19 -40.32 -3.34
N ASN A 760 6.39 -39.29 -3.60
CA ASN A 760 4.95 -39.30 -3.38
C ASN A 760 4.21 -38.61 -4.54
N ALA A 761 2.88 -38.74 -4.59
CA ALA A 761 2.07 -38.19 -5.69
C ALA A 761 1.90 -36.65 -5.65
N ALA A 762 2.55 -35.97 -4.70
CA ALA A 762 2.48 -34.52 -4.51
C ALA A 762 3.78 -33.81 -4.92
N GLU A 763 4.93 -34.45 -4.81
CA GLU A 763 6.25 -33.82 -4.98
C GLU A 763 6.95 -34.34 -6.25
N GLY A 764 7.39 -33.43 -7.13
CA GLY A 764 8.12 -33.77 -8.36
C GLY A 764 7.29 -33.60 -9.64
N TYR A 765 7.68 -34.31 -10.70
CA TYR A 765 7.00 -34.34 -12.00
C TYR A 765 6.10 -35.56 -12.08
N ILE A 766 4.81 -35.39 -11.80
CA ILE A 766 3.86 -36.49 -11.67
C ILE A 766 2.87 -36.49 -12.84
N GLY A 767 2.72 -37.64 -13.48
CA GLY A 767 1.61 -37.96 -14.37
C GLY A 767 0.58 -38.79 -13.62
N PHE A 768 -0.60 -38.23 -13.39
CA PHE A 768 -1.68 -38.88 -12.65
C PHE A 768 -2.83 -39.23 -13.61
N VAL A 769 -3.13 -40.51 -13.78
CA VAL A 769 -4.30 -40.98 -14.52
C VAL A 769 -5.36 -41.41 -13.52
N GLY A 770 -6.48 -40.68 -13.46
CA GLY A 770 -7.57 -40.96 -12.53
C GLY A 770 -8.46 -42.11 -12.96
N GLY A 771 -9.26 -42.65 -12.06
CA GLY A 771 -10.16 -43.79 -12.35
C GLY A 771 -11.15 -44.16 -11.24
N TYR A 772 -11.17 -43.41 -10.13
CA TYR A 772 -12.12 -43.61 -9.03
C TYR A 772 -12.57 -42.26 -8.43
N SER A 773 -13.86 -42.14 -8.11
CA SER A 773 -14.45 -40.92 -7.51
C SER A 773 -14.19 -39.65 -8.37
N ASN A 774 -13.90 -38.52 -7.72
CA ASN A 774 -13.78 -37.20 -8.32
C ASN A 774 -12.36 -36.94 -8.91
N THR A 775 -11.54 -37.97 -9.10
CA THR A 775 -10.16 -37.82 -9.57
C THR A 775 -10.10 -37.65 -11.08
N VAL A 776 -9.45 -36.60 -11.55
CA VAL A 776 -9.29 -36.27 -12.97
C VAL A 776 -7.86 -36.59 -13.41
N THR A 777 -7.68 -37.00 -14.67
CA THR A 777 -6.34 -37.20 -15.24
C THR A 777 -5.65 -35.86 -15.47
N ARG A 778 -4.47 -35.68 -14.88
CA ARG A 778 -3.74 -34.40 -14.85
C ARG A 778 -2.25 -34.61 -14.56
N LEU A 779 -1.48 -33.53 -14.73
CA LEU A 779 -0.09 -33.45 -14.29
C LEU A 779 -0.04 -32.81 -12.90
N ARG A 780 0.87 -33.25 -12.03
CA ARG A 780 1.23 -32.52 -10.80
C ARG A 780 2.71 -32.18 -10.83
N ILE A 781 3.04 -30.90 -10.91
CA ILE A 781 4.41 -30.41 -11.04
C ILE A 781 4.75 -29.62 -9.77
N PHE A 782 5.52 -30.24 -8.89
CA PHE A 782 5.87 -29.71 -7.56
C PHE A 782 4.64 -29.27 -6.76
N GLY A 783 3.62 -30.13 -6.71
CA GLY A 783 2.36 -29.88 -5.99
C GLY A 783 1.31 -29.10 -6.78
N ASN A 784 1.65 -28.54 -7.96
CA ASN A 784 0.71 -27.79 -8.78
C ASN A 784 0.01 -28.69 -9.81
N GLU A 785 -1.31 -28.68 -9.82
CA GLU A 785 -2.12 -29.42 -10.78
C GLU A 785 -2.21 -28.68 -12.14
N ARG A 786 -1.91 -29.38 -13.24
CA ARG A 786 -1.88 -28.84 -14.61
C ARG A 786 -2.61 -29.75 -15.59
N GLY A 787 -3.39 -29.13 -16.48
CA GLY A 787 -4.27 -29.81 -17.41
C GLY A 787 -5.43 -30.54 -16.72
N ASP A 788 -6.45 -30.92 -17.49
CA ASP A 788 -7.51 -31.80 -17.04
C ASP A 788 -8.03 -32.63 -18.23
N SER A 789 -8.11 -33.94 -18.03
CA SER A 789 -8.65 -34.87 -19.02
C SER A 789 -9.71 -35.79 -18.39
N ASN A 790 -10.81 -36.01 -19.13
CA ASN A 790 -11.82 -37.01 -18.77
C ASN A 790 -11.34 -38.44 -19.06
N LEU A 791 -10.15 -38.62 -19.63
CA LEU A 791 -9.57 -39.93 -19.79
C LEU A 791 -9.37 -40.53 -18.40
N VAL A 792 -9.86 -41.75 -18.19
CA VAL A 792 -9.72 -42.45 -16.92
C VAL A 792 -9.18 -43.85 -17.15
N MET A 793 -8.56 -44.42 -16.12
CA MET A 793 -8.21 -45.83 -16.08
C MET A 793 -9.47 -46.68 -16.19
N THR A 794 -9.43 -47.70 -17.05
CA THR A 794 -10.50 -48.68 -17.18
C THR A 794 -9.99 -50.08 -16.83
N PRO A 795 -10.87 -51.06 -16.55
CA PRO A 795 -10.43 -52.43 -16.32
C PRO A 795 -9.65 -53.00 -17.51
N GLY A 796 -8.44 -53.49 -17.26
CA GLY A 796 -7.56 -54.08 -18.28
C GLY A 796 -6.13 -53.53 -18.24
N ARG A 797 -5.31 -53.97 -19.20
CA ARG A 797 -3.95 -53.47 -19.38
C ARG A 797 -3.95 -52.19 -20.21
N HIS A 798 -3.32 -51.17 -19.69
CA HIS A 798 -3.09 -49.88 -20.35
C HIS A 798 -1.60 -49.60 -20.46
N GLU A 799 -1.23 -48.80 -21.45
CA GLU A 799 0.11 -48.20 -21.50
C GLU A 799 0.02 -46.73 -21.08
N VAL A 800 0.74 -46.36 -20.02
CA VAL A 800 0.81 -44.98 -19.55
C VAL A 800 2.23 -44.48 -19.71
N GLN A 801 2.39 -43.28 -20.28
CA GLN A 801 3.69 -42.67 -20.54
C GLN A 801 3.74 -41.22 -20.04
N LEU A 802 4.74 -40.92 -19.22
CA LEU A 802 5.12 -39.56 -18.82
C LEU A 802 6.40 -39.17 -19.55
N THR A 803 6.37 -38.06 -20.27
CA THR A 803 7.50 -37.56 -21.06
C THR A 803 7.85 -36.15 -20.64
N ARG A 804 9.14 -35.89 -20.40
CA ARG A 804 9.72 -34.57 -20.18
C ARG A 804 10.81 -34.34 -21.22
N ARG A 805 10.64 -33.39 -22.14
CA ARG A 805 11.68 -33.04 -23.13
C ARG A 805 11.62 -31.57 -23.49
N GLY A 806 12.78 -30.92 -23.58
CA GLY A 806 12.87 -29.56 -24.12
C GLY A 806 12.04 -28.53 -23.35
N GLY A 807 11.78 -28.77 -22.06
CA GLY A 807 10.91 -27.93 -21.23
C GLY A 807 9.41 -28.19 -21.40
N GLU A 808 9.03 -29.31 -22.01
CA GLU A 808 7.65 -29.75 -22.13
C GLU A 808 7.40 -31.03 -21.33
N LEU A 809 6.20 -31.14 -20.77
CA LEU A 809 5.73 -32.32 -20.05
C LEU A 809 4.43 -32.84 -20.69
N TRP A 810 4.41 -34.14 -20.98
CA TRP A 810 3.30 -34.82 -21.63
C TRP A 810 2.92 -36.09 -20.89
N LEU A 811 1.62 -36.31 -20.71
CA LEU A 811 1.06 -37.59 -20.27
C LEU A 811 0.29 -38.22 -21.43
N LEU A 812 0.67 -39.43 -21.80
CA LEU A 812 0.00 -40.24 -22.81
C LEU A 812 -0.65 -41.46 -22.15
N VAL A 813 -1.83 -41.83 -22.61
CA VAL A 813 -2.49 -43.08 -22.26
C VAL A 813 -2.90 -43.82 -23.53
N ASP A 814 -2.47 -45.07 -23.64
CA ASP A 814 -2.61 -45.94 -24.81
C ASP A 814 -2.14 -45.27 -26.12
N GLY A 815 -1.02 -44.54 -26.01
CA GLY A 815 -0.41 -43.82 -27.12
C GLY A 815 -1.13 -42.54 -27.56
N LYS A 816 -2.20 -42.13 -26.85
CA LYS A 816 -2.92 -40.87 -27.10
C LYS A 816 -2.51 -39.81 -26.07
N PRO A 817 -2.25 -38.56 -26.47
CA PRO A 817 -1.95 -37.50 -25.53
C PRO A 817 -3.18 -37.18 -24.68
N ALA A 818 -3.01 -37.18 -23.37
CA ALA A 818 -4.08 -36.96 -22.39
C ALA A 818 -4.01 -35.56 -21.78
N VAL A 819 -2.81 -35.11 -21.37
CA VAL A 819 -2.56 -33.78 -20.82
C VAL A 819 -1.15 -33.30 -21.18
N TYR A 820 -1.00 -31.98 -21.28
CA TYR A 820 0.22 -31.24 -21.56
C TYR A 820 0.45 -30.19 -20.49
N ALA A 821 1.71 -29.87 -20.22
CA ALA A 821 2.12 -28.67 -19.51
C ALA A 821 3.53 -28.26 -19.90
N THR A 822 3.83 -26.96 -19.84
CA THR A 822 5.22 -26.49 -19.88
C THR A 822 5.89 -26.72 -18.53
N ASP A 823 7.16 -27.11 -18.54
CA ASP A 823 7.97 -27.31 -17.35
C ASP A 823 8.42 -25.96 -16.77
N PRO A 824 8.03 -25.59 -15.53
CA PRO A 824 8.49 -24.35 -14.90
C PRO A 824 9.97 -24.37 -14.49
N ASN A 825 10.63 -25.54 -14.49
CA ASN A 825 12.04 -25.69 -14.15
C ASN A 825 12.75 -26.69 -15.09
N PRO A 826 12.92 -26.36 -16.39
CA PRO A 826 13.46 -27.27 -17.41
C PRO A 826 14.91 -27.72 -17.14
N LYS A 827 15.61 -27.02 -16.23
CA LYS A 827 17.00 -27.34 -15.84
C LYS A 827 17.09 -28.25 -14.62
N ALA A 828 15.97 -28.59 -13.97
CA ALA A 828 15.97 -29.49 -12.83
C ALA A 828 16.55 -30.86 -13.22
N VAL A 829 17.54 -31.33 -12.45
CA VAL A 829 18.16 -32.65 -12.64
C VAL A 829 17.44 -33.67 -11.76
N LEU A 830 16.94 -34.73 -12.38
CA LEU A 830 16.24 -35.82 -11.73
C LEU A 830 17.21 -36.95 -11.40
N ASP A 831 17.09 -37.48 -10.19
CA ASP A 831 17.89 -38.61 -9.71
C ASP A 831 17.10 -39.91 -9.64
N ARG A 832 15.76 -39.82 -9.75
CA ARG A 832 14.84 -40.95 -9.63
C ARG A 832 13.69 -40.82 -10.63
N LEU A 833 13.34 -41.94 -11.27
CA LEU A 833 12.17 -42.09 -12.14
C LEU A 833 11.41 -43.36 -11.72
N GLY A 834 10.08 -43.33 -11.66
CA GLY A 834 9.35 -44.51 -11.21
C GLY A 834 7.84 -44.38 -11.27
N LEU A 835 7.18 -45.39 -10.70
CA LEU A 835 5.74 -45.45 -10.51
C LEU A 835 5.42 -45.37 -9.02
N LEU A 836 4.24 -44.86 -8.69
CA LEU A 836 3.72 -44.88 -7.34
C LEU A 836 2.49 -45.77 -7.27
N GLY A 837 2.48 -46.67 -6.28
CA GLY A 837 1.32 -47.48 -5.95
C GLY A 837 0.25 -46.56 -5.38
N GLY A 838 -0.96 -46.54 -5.96
CA GLY A 838 -2.01 -45.59 -5.58
C GLY A 838 -2.82 -46.01 -4.35
N TYR A 839 -3.65 -45.10 -3.84
CA TYR A 839 -4.48 -45.31 -2.65
C TYR A 839 -5.56 -46.37 -2.92
N GLY A 840 -5.44 -47.53 -2.26
CA GLY A 840 -6.45 -48.59 -2.26
C GLY A 840 -6.51 -49.46 -3.52
N GLY A 841 -5.53 -49.38 -4.42
CA GLY A 841 -5.53 -50.12 -5.69
C GLY A 841 -4.62 -51.36 -5.67
N ASP A 842 -5.19 -52.52 -5.97
CA ASP A 842 -4.45 -53.67 -6.50
C ASP A 842 -3.93 -53.29 -7.90
N GLN A 843 -2.66 -52.88 -7.98
CA GLN A 843 -2.01 -52.47 -9.23
C GLN A 843 -1.01 -53.53 -9.66
N LYS A 844 -0.95 -53.82 -10.96
CA LYS A 844 0.03 -54.73 -11.57
C LYS A 844 0.81 -54.00 -12.67
N VAL A 845 2.13 -53.97 -12.55
CA VAL A 845 3.05 -53.42 -13.55
C VAL A 845 3.75 -54.59 -14.24
N TYR A 846 3.57 -54.71 -15.56
CA TYR A 846 4.08 -55.82 -16.36
C TYR A 846 5.40 -55.50 -17.08
N GLU A 847 5.65 -54.21 -17.32
CA GLU A 847 6.81 -53.72 -18.05
C GLU A 847 7.00 -52.23 -17.78
N ILE A 848 8.25 -51.80 -17.62
CA ILE A 848 8.64 -50.38 -17.60
C ILE A 848 9.62 -50.15 -18.74
N ARG A 849 9.43 -49.06 -19.49
CA ARG A 849 10.32 -48.61 -20.55
C ARG A 849 10.84 -47.22 -20.21
N ILE A 850 12.15 -47.03 -20.36
CA ILE A 850 12.81 -45.76 -20.05
C ILE A 850 13.74 -45.37 -21.18
N LYS A 851 13.67 -44.10 -21.59
CA LYS A 851 14.63 -43.47 -22.48
C LYS A 851 15.04 -42.13 -21.89
N VAL A 852 16.34 -41.93 -21.66
CA VAL A 852 16.92 -40.74 -21.04
C VAL A 852 17.93 -40.07 -21.95
#